data_AF-A0A1B8D902-F1
#
_entry.id   AF-A0A1B8D902-F1
#
_cell.length_a   1.000
_cell.length_b   1.000
_cell.length_c   1.000
_cell.angle_alpha   90.00
_cell.angle_beta   90.00
_cell.angle_gamma   90.00
#
_symmetry.space_group_name_H-M   'P 1'
#
loop_
_entity.id
_entity.type
_entity.pdbx_description
1 polymer ?
#
loop_
_entity_poly.entity_id
_entity_poly.type
_entity_poly.pdbx_seq_one_letter_code
_entity_poly.pdbx_strand_id
1 'polypeptide(L)'
;MAIRWRSQSVVLAVLVTFIFFFVLRNDRLRGVSINPDHGSPGGTPVEAQFDEKMEGEFMKELDIFYGEVRKSRTPGAIYTPTLKNLETNATIMDQIRYPNALSPPAIEAPYSPIPPKSYSPQYEIQDKNQWAVSHPAKFTKCGSPWSNFGISDNIQTFAGNPKGFPSPGFGDRDALDWEKYTCFDRQGRFGRYGYIEGKGKSEIKPAINWEIVNWGALQDHCLYKNVERFPMPRTEPGQNLKGLGWMSPMDRSHMKRSIQPRQDPSKGETPRPDPNRVPPPPVANRTAILIRARYDTVYRENDVLNIRALINELSFKTGGEYQVYLLVEVEDCDDATWTDKSLYDAVVAKSVPSEFSEMAHIYTERLLRSWYPAMPSKADVGGPVLEKLEWLPIQRFAHLNPSYAYFWNWDLNVRFTGHYYDLAKSLPRFAQRQPLEKESDPEAIIWDVPVVPEFTQQGPRRPPAEEAKNEHFMWGLGEKADLITLFPIFNPVGTTWRGRNDVWGYKHGKNLARRATSGTFGIASKRLLDLMQKESLEGRFLNAEMAAPTVALLHGLKAVYAPQPIWFEHAWIGEGLRRYFNSGPRKEVGSSQRSLYGSGKRGMLWEGSTFDTNSKAAAKMWDKWVGVGEGAAAFEKKNGRMCLPPMLLFPVQDKSPVVWKYSPLARAESAKN
;
A
#
# COMPACT_ATOMS: atom_id res chain seq x y z
N MET A 1 -84.11 -22.08 65.86
CA MET A 1 -83.76 -20.66 65.70
C MET A 1 -82.44 -20.60 64.94
N ALA A 2 -82.47 -20.46 63.61
CA ALA A 2 -82.29 -19.20 62.84
C ALA A 2 -80.79 -18.84 62.66
N ILE A 3 -80.21 -18.43 61.52
CA ILE A 3 -80.60 -18.22 60.11
C ILE A 3 -79.31 -17.88 59.29
N ARG A 4 -79.20 -18.40 58.04
CA ARG A 4 -78.62 -17.88 56.74
C ARG A 4 -77.19 -17.28 56.54
N TRP A 5 -76.40 -17.96 55.68
CA TRP A 5 -76.02 -17.70 54.25
C TRP A 5 -75.32 -16.40 53.71
N ARG A 6 -74.30 -16.63 52.84
CA ARG A 6 -73.71 -15.86 51.68
C ARG A 6 -72.58 -14.84 51.96
N SER A 7 -71.53 -14.66 51.15
CA SER A 7 -71.18 -15.10 49.78
C SER A 7 -69.65 -15.04 49.53
N GLN A 8 -69.11 -16.04 48.84
CA GLN A 8 -67.82 -15.98 48.14
C GLN A 8 -68.06 -15.39 46.74
N SER A 9 -67.84 -14.08 46.52
CA SER A 9 -68.01 -13.49 45.19
C SER A 9 -67.16 -12.24 44.88
N VAL A 10 -66.17 -11.86 45.69
CA VAL A 10 -65.42 -10.59 45.46
C VAL A 10 -64.03 -10.78 44.84
N VAL A 11 -63.43 -11.97 44.91
CA VAL A 11 -62.04 -12.17 44.44
C VAL A 11 -61.95 -12.59 42.96
N LEU A 12 -63.03 -13.12 42.36
CA LEU A 12 -63.04 -13.49 40.94
C LEU A 12 -63.41 -12.34 39.98
N ALA A 13 -64.05 -11.27 40.48
CA ALA A 13 -64.50 -10.16 39.64
C ALA A 13 -63.35 -9.25 39.18
N VAL A 14 -62.32 -9.05 40.02
CA VAL A 14 -61.18 -8.16 39.72
C VAL A 14 -60.22 -8.76 38.68
N LEU A 15 -60.11 -10.08 38.61
CA LEU A 15 -59.26 -10.78 37.63
C LEU A 15 -59.89 -10.85 36.23
N VAL A 16 -61.22 -10.86 36.11
CA VAL A 16 -61.92 -10.88 34.82
C VAL A 16 -62.02 -9.47 34.20
N THR A 17 -62.05 -8.39 35.00
CA THR A 17 -62.08 -7.01 34.46
C THR A 17 -60.75 -6.61 33.81
N PHE A 18 -59.61 -7.11 34.32
CA PHE A 18 -58.29 -6.82 33.74
C PHE A 18 -58.04 -7.55 32.41
N ILE A 19 -58.59 -8.76 32.23
CA ILE A 19 -58.46 -9.53 30.99
C ILE A 19 -59.38 -8.96 29.89
N PHE A 20 -60.57 -8.46 30.25
CA PHE A 20 -61.49 -7.86 29.26
C PHE A 20 -61.04 -6.49 28.74
N PHE A 21 -60.33 -5.68 29.54
CA PHE A 21 -59.74 -4.42 29.06
C PHE A 21 -58.53 -4.64 28.13
N PHE A 22 -57.84 -5.77 28.26
CA PHE A 22 -56.69 -6.10 27.40
C PHE A 22 -57.12 -6.73 26.05
N VAL A 23 -58.26 -7.42 26.01
CA VAL A 23 -58.77 -8.07 24.78
C VAL A 23 -59.64 -7.13 23.94
N LEU A 24 -60.35 -6.15 24.52
CA LEU A 24 -61.21 -5.22 23.75
C LEU A 24 -60.51 -3.95 23.22
N ARG A 25 -59.23 -3.72 23.54
CA ARG A 25 -58.44 -2.65 22.89
C ARG A 25 -57.84 -3.12 21.55
N ASN A 26 -57.97 -4.39 21.20
CA ASN A 26 -57.29 -4.99 20.06
C ASN A 26 -58.14 -5.13 18.78
N ASP A 27 -59.42 -4.71 18.77
CA ASP A 27 -60.33 -5.00 17.64
C ASP A 27 -61.09 -3.82 17.00
N ARG A 28 -60.76 -2.56 17.32
CA ARG A 28 -61.26 -1.41 16.55
C ARG A 28 -60.23 -0.32 16.45
N LEU A 29 -59.45 -0.34 15.37
CA LEU A 29 -59.04 0.82 14.54
C LEU A 29 -58.37 0.28 13.26
N ARG A 30 -59.17 -0.33 12.37
CA ARG A 30 -58.82 -0.38 10.94
C ARG A 30 -59.24 0.96 10.33
N GLY A 31 -58.29 1.64 9.70
CA GLY A 31 -58.59 2.70 8.73
C GLY A 31 -57.82 4.02 8.90
N VAL A 32 -56.48 3.99 9.00
CA VAL A 32 -55.65 5.11 8.53
C VAL A 32 -54.40 4.51 7.85
N SER A 33 -54.23 4.84 6.57
CA SER A 33 -53.07 4.51 5.76
C SER A 33 -51.81 5.17 6.34
N ILE A 34 -50.84 4.38 6.80
CA ILE A 34 -49.51 4.83 7.21
C ILE A 34 -48.47 4.03 6.41
N ASN A 35 -47.59 4.76 5.72
CA ASN A 35 -46.49 4.26 4.90
C ASN A 35 -45.58 3.27 5.66
N PRO A 36 -45.00 2.26 4.98
CA PRO A 36 -44.00 1.39 5.58
C PRO A 36 -42.61 2.02 5.40
N ASP A 37 -42.13 2.75 6.38
CA ASP A 37 -40.71 3.08 6.51
C ASP A 37 -40.33 3.17 7.99
N HIS A 38 -39.09 2.77 8.28
CA HIS A 38 -38.46 2.56 9.61
C HIS A 38 -38.51 1.13 10.14
N GLY A 39 -37.67 0.28 9.52
CA GLY A 39 -37.15 -0.92 10.16
C GLY A 39 -36.18 -0.59 11.30
N SER A 40 -36.17 -1.45 12.31
CA SER A 40 -35.34 -1.34 13.52
C SER A 40 -33.82 -1.44 13.21
N PRO A 41 -32.95 -0.71 13.93
CA PRO A 41 -31.50 -0.83 13.80
C PRO A 41 -31.04 -2.07 14.58
N GLY A 42 -31.06 -3.22 13.92
CA GLY A 42 -30.65 -4.49 14.54
C GLY A 42 -30.78 -5.73 13.66
N GLY A 43 -31.17 -5.57 12.39
CA GLY A 43 -31.18 -6.66 11.43
C GLY A 43 -29.78 -6.92 10.88
N THR A 44 -29.18 -8.05 11.24
CA THR A 44 -28.06 -8.64 10.49
C THR A 44 -28.41 -8.69 9.00
N PRO A 45 -27.54 -8.24 8.07
CA PRO A 45 -27.81 -8.37 6.65
C PRO A 45 -27.92 -9.85 6.29
N VAL A 46 -29.14 -10.30 5.98
CA VAL A 46 -29.34 -11.60 5.33
C VAL A 46 -28.64 -11.51 3.98
N GLU A 47 -27.67 -12.40 3.70
CA GLU A 47 -26.95 -12.44 2.43
C GLU A 47 -27.99 -12.53 1.30
N ALA A 48 -28.13 -11.45 0.52
CA ALA A 48 -29.08 -11.41 -0.58
C ALA A 48 -28.74 -12.55 -1.55
N GLN A 49 -29.70 -13.45 -1.74
CA GLN A 49 -29.57 -14.58 -2.65
C GLN A 49 -29.27 -14.04 -4.06
N PHE A 50 -28.34 -14.68 -4.79
CA PHE A 50 -27.95 -14.22 -6.12
C PHE A 50 -29.16 -14.19 -7.06
N ASP A 51 -29.47 -13.01 -7.60
CA ASP A 51 -30.59 -12.80 -8.50
C ASP A 51 -30.10 -12.83 -9.95
N GLU A 52 -30.35 -13.93 -10.65
CA GLU A 52 -29.95 -14.11 -12.06
C GLU A 52 -30.61 -13.10 -13.01
N LYS A 53 -31.84 -12.67 -12.71
CA LYS A 53 -32.56 -11.71 -13.56
C LYS A 53 -31.94 -10.33 -13.41
N MET A 54 -31.71 -9.90 -12.17
CA MET A 54 -31.02 -8.64 -11.86
C MET A 54 -29.62 -8.62 -12.47
N GLU A 55 -28.89 -9.74 -12.41
CA GLU A 55 -27.61 -9.90 -13.06
C GLU A 55 -27.72 -9.63 -14.58
N GLY A 56 -28.64 -10.33 -15.25
CA GLY A 56 -28.82 -10.21 -16.70
C GLY A 56 -29.18 -8.78 -17.13
N GLU A 57 -30.03 -8.10 -16.37
CA GLU A 57 -30.40 -6.70 -16.61
C GLU A 57 -29.20 -5.75 -16.40
N PHE A 58 -28.46 -5.94 -15.30
CA PHE A 58 -27.28 -5.13 -15.01
C PHE A 58 -26.19 -5.28 -16.07
N MET A 59 -25.96 -6.51 -16.55
CA MET A 59 -24.95 -6.76 -17.59
C MET A 59 -25.33 -6.12 -18.93
N LYS A 60 -26.63 -6.08 -19.28
CA LYS A 60 -27.12 -5.34 -20.46
C LYS A 60 -26.90 -3.84 -20.32
N GLU A 61 -27.19 -3.29 -19.14
CA GLU A 61 -26.97 -1.88 -18.84
C GLU A 61 -25.49 -1.51 -18.94
N LEU A 62 -24.61 -2.35 -18.39
CA LEU A 62 -23.16 -2.19 -18.52
C LEU A 62 -22.73 -2.23 -19.98
N ASP A 63 -23.20 -3.19 -20.79
CA ASP A 63 -22.84 -3.30 -22.22
C ASP A 63 -23.23 -2.01 -22.99
N ILE A 64 -24.38 -1.39 -22.68
CA ILE A 64 -24.79 -0.09 -23.24
C ILE A 64 -23.81 1.01 -22.81
N PHE A 65 -23.56 1.13 -21.50
CA PHE A 65 -22.67 2.14 -20.94
C PHE A 65 -21.24 2.03 -21.52
N TYR A 66 -20.69 0.82 -21.63
CA TYR A 66 -19.41 0.58 -22.31
C TYR A 66 -19.42 1.04 -23.75
N GLY A 67 -20.51 0.76 -24.48
CA GLY A 67 -20.70 1.22 -25.85
C GLY A 67 -20.63 2.74 -25.96
N GLU A 68 -21.20 3.47 -25.00
CA GLU A 68 -21.15 4.94 -24.96
C GLU A 68 -19.76 5.46 -24.58
N VAL A 69 -19.12 4.90 -23.54
CA VAL A 69 -17.77 5.28 -23.12
C VAL A 69 -16.76 5.08 -24.25
N ARG A 70 -16.86 3.98 -25.01
CA ARG A 70 -16.01 3.72 -26.18
C ARG A 70 -16.24 4.69 -27.34
N LYS A 71 -17.44 5.25 -27.48
CA LYS A 71 -17.78 6.27 -28.49
C LYS A 71 -17.32 7.68 -28.09
N SER A 72 -16.81 7.89 -26.87
CA SER A 72 -16.37 9.21 -26.38
C SER A 72 -15.22 9.80 -27.21
N ARG A 73 -15.20 11.15 -27.28
CA ARG A 73 -14.60 11.95 -28.36
C ARG A 73 -13.06 11.99 -28.47
N THR A 74 -12.30 11.27 -27.65
CA THR A 74 -10.81 11.27 -27.80
C THR A 74 -10.18 10.04 -27.13
N PRO A 75 -10.23 8.85 -27.76
CA PRO A 75 -9.48 7.70 -27.29
C PRO A 75 -8.01 8.04 -27.13
N GLY A 76 -7.45 7.82 -25.93
CA GLY A 76 -6.02 7.98 -25.70
C GLY A 76 -5.54 9.41 -25.38
N ALA A 77 -6.42 10.30 -24.92
CA ALA A 77 -6.02 11.63 -24.41
C ALA A 77 -4.95 11.53 -23.28
N ILE A 78 -4.92 10.43 -22.55
CA ILE A 78 -3.93 10.16 -21.50
C ILE A 78 -2.50 10.02 -22.05
N TYR A 79 -2.31 9.78 -23.36
CA TYR A 79 -1.00 9.66 -24.00
C TYR A 79 -0.46 10.99 -24.55
N THR A 80 -1.17 12.10 -24.38
CA THR A 80 -0.75 13.44 -24.83
C THR A 80 0.44 14.07 -24.09
N PRO A 81 0.82 13.67 -22.85
CA PRO A 81 1.98 14.26 -22.16
C PRO A 81 3.30 13.87 -22.83
N THR A 82 3.86 14.79 -23.62
CA THR A 82 5.19 14.65 -24.23
C THR A 82 5.98 15.94 -24.04
N LEU A 83 7.31 15.85 -24.07
CA LEU A 83 8.20 17.02 -23.95
C LEU A 83 7.94 18.07 -25.05
N LYS A 84 7.42 17.66 -26.22
CA LYS A 84 7.03 18.57 -27.31
C LYS A 84 5.71 19.30 -27.05
N ASN A 85 4.89 18.78 -26.15
CA ASN A 85 3.51 19.21 -25.90
C ASN A 85 3.31 19.77 -24.47
N LEU A 86 4.40 20.18 -23.82
CA LEU A 86 4.35 20.89 -22.55
C LEU A 86 4.19 22.39 -22.80
N GLU A 87 3.18 22.99 -22.19
CA GLU A 87 3.04 24.44 -22.12
C GLU A 87 3.93 24.96 -21.00
N THR A 88 4.74 26.01 -21.26
CA THR A 88 5.76 26.54 -20.32
C THR A 88 5.64 28.06 -20.14
N ASN A 89 4.42 28.59 -20.03
CA ASN A 89 4.23 30.04 -19.83
C ASN A 89 5.00 30.57 -18.59
N ALA A 90 5.24 31.88 -18.54
CA ALA A 90 6.08 32.50 -17.51
C ALA A 90 5.59 32.22 -16.07
N THR A 91 4.28 32.01 -15.88
CA THR A 91 3.65 31.78 -14.58
C THR A 91 3.76 30.34 -14.06
N ILE A 92 4.13 29.37 -14.90
CA ILE A 92 4.18 27.96 -14.47
C ILE A 92 5.16 27.75 -13.34
N MET A 93 6.30 28.45 -13.36
CA MET A 93 7.28 28.36 -12.26
C MET A 93 6.70 28.83 -10.92
N ASP A 94 5.79 29.80 -10.93
CA ASP A 94 5.10 30.31 -9.73
C ASP A 94 4.00 29.35 -9.24
N GLN A 95 3.52 28.46 -10.11
CA GLN A 95 2.48 27.47 -9.80
C GLN A 95 3.05 26.16 -9.25
N ILE A 96 4.35 25.92 -9.40
CA ILE A 96 5.02 24.74 -8.85
C ILE A 96 4.90 24.79 -7.33
N ARG A 97 4.42 23.69 -6.75
CA ARG A 97 4.16 23.54 -5.31
C ARG A 97 5.44 23.56 -4.49
N TYR A 98 6.52 22.97 -5.03
CA TYR A 98 7.80 22.84 -4.34
C TYR A 98 8.96 23.45 -5.15
N PRO A 99 8.99 24.78 -5.34
CA PRO A 99 10.02 25.42 -6.16
C PRO A 99 11.42 25.24 -5.56
N ASN A 100 11.53 25.16 -4.22
CA ASN A 100 12.79 24.92 -3.50
C ASN A 100 13.32 23.48 -3.64
N ALA A 101 12.56 22.57 -4.24
CA ALA A 101 13.02 21.23 -4.60
C ALA A 101 13.72 21.22 -5.98
N LEU A 102 13.66 22.32 -6.72
CA LEU A 102 14.25 22.46 -8.05
C LEU A 102 15.58 23.22 -7.97
N SER A 103 16.55 22.72 -8.75
CA SER A 103 17.84 23.39 -8.94
C SER A 103 18.25 23.32 -10.41
N PRO A 104 19.27 24.10 -10.84
CA PRO A 104 19.89 23.91 -12.14
C PRO A 104 20.27 22.43 -12.35
N PRO A 105 20.08 21.90 -13.57
CA PRO A 105 20.34 20.50 -13.85
C PRO A 105 21.85 20.22 -13.80
N ALA A 106 22.23 19.04 -13.31
CA ALA A 106 23.62 18.58 -13.35
C ALA A 106 24.02 17.99 -14.72
N ILE A 107 23.02 17.60 -15.54
CA ILE A 107 23.19 16.98 -16.86
C ILE A 107 22.21 17.66 -17.81
N GLU A 108 22.66 18.06 -19.00
CA GLU A 108 21.76 18.63 -20.01
C GLU A 108 20.91 17.54 -20.67
N ALA A 109 19.72 17.91 -21.14
CA ALA A 109 18.82 17.03 -21.89
C ALA A 109 18.70 17.52 -23.33
N PRO A 110 19.68 17.27 -24.22
CA PRO A 110 19.69 17.80 -25.59
C PRO A 110 18.54 17.27 -26.47
N TYR A 111 17.91 16.18 -26.04
CA TYR A 111 16.71 15.61 -26.68
C TYR A 111 15.42 16.37 -26.36
N SER A 112 15.45 17.28 -25.38
CA SER A 112 14.27 18.00 -24.90
C SER A 112 14.25 19.43 -25.46
N PRO A 113 13.11 19.92 -25.97
CA PRO A 113 12.95 21.34 -26.29
C PRO A 113 12.87 22.24 -25.05
N ILE A 114 12.67 21.64 -23.87
CA ILE A 114 12.52 22.34 -22.59
C ILE A 114 13.71 21.97 -21.69
N PRO A 115 14.35 22.96 -21.05
CA PRO A 115 15.50 22.68 -20.18
C PRO A 115 15.08 21.82 -18.98
N PRO A 116 15.86 20.77 -18.64
CA PRO A 116 15.59 19.97 -17.46
C PRO A 116 15.89 20.76 -16.18
N LYS A 117 15.29 20.35 -15.07
CA LYS A 117 15.61 20.79 -13.71
C LYS A 117 16.06 19.59 -12.90
N SER A 118 17.07 19.77 -12.04
CA SER A 118 17.38 18.79 -11.00
C SER A 118 16.28 18.86 -9.93
N TYR A 119 15.73 17.72 -9.56
CA TYR A 119 14.66 17.60 -8.57
C TYR A 119 15.12 16.79 -7.36
N SER A 120 14.98 17.39 -6.18
CA SER A 120 15.24 16.74 -4.90
C SER A 120 14.23 17.23 -3.87
N PRO A 121 13.21 16.44 -3.52
CA PRO A 121 12.25 16.89 -2.52
C PRO A 121 12.96 17.07 -1.18
N GLN A 122 12.58 18.10 -0.41
CA GLN A 122 13.23 18.37 0.87
C GLN A 122 12.86 17.28 1.87
N TYR A 123 13.87 16.70 2.53
CA TYR A 123 13.63 15.75 3.61
C TYR A 123 13.13 16.51 4.84
N GLU A 124 11.93 16.17 5.30
CA GLU A 124 11.32 16.70 6.51
C GLU A 124 11.38 15.63 7.60
N ILE A 125 12.05 15.94 8.72
CA ILE A 125 12.00 15.08 9.92
C ILE A 125 10.58 15.15 10.46
N GLN A 126 9.91 13.99 10.60
CA GLN A 126 8.59 13.91 11.21
C GLN A 126 8.65 14.44 12.66
N ASP A 127 7.74 15.35 13.01
CA ASP A 127 7.64 15.98 14.34
C ASP A 127 8.90 16.77 14.78
N LYS A 128 9.29 17.73 13.95
CA LYS A 128 10.41 18.67 14.20
C LYS A 128 10.37 19.33 15.59
N ASN A 129 9.17 19.51 16.16
CA ASN A 129 8.98 20.15 17.46
C ASN A 129 9.33 19.19 18.61
N GLN A 130 8.89 17.92 18.58
CA GLN A 130 9.35 16.92 19.54
C GLN A 130 10.83 16.58 19.36
N TRP A 131 11.32 16.54 18.12
CA TRP A 131 12.73 16.31 17.77
C TRP A 131 13.68 17.32 18.40
N ALA A 132 13.31 18.60 18.41
CA ALA A 132 14.12 19.65 19.01
C ALA A 132 14.19 19.55 20.55
N VAL A 133 13.18 18.96 21.20
CA VAL A 133 13.04 18.89 22.66
C VAL A 133 13.71 17.65 23.27
N SER A 134 13.80 16.54 22.52
CA SER A 134 14.20 15.22 23.04
C SER A 134 15.66 14.81 22.79
N HIS A 135 16.49 15.72 22.29
CA HIS A 135 17.92 15.58 21.89
C HIS A 135 18.14 15.20 20.40
N PRO A 136 18.94 15.99 19.66
CA PRO A 136 18.96 15.95 18.21
C PRO A 136 20.05 15.00 17.70
N ALA A 137 19.75 13.72 17.54
CA ALA A 137 20.64 12.86 16.76
C ALA A 137 20.83 13.45 15.35
N LYS A 138 22.05 13.86 14.99
CA LYS A 138 22.25 14.61 13.75
C LYS A 138 21.93 13.73 12.55
N PHE A 139 21.04 14.18 11.68
CA PHE A 139 20.84 13.57 10.38
C PHE A 139 22.15 13.58 9.59
N THR A 140 22.63 12.39 9.21
CA THR A 140 23.82 12.23 8.38
C THR A 140 23.38 11.77 7.01
N LYS A 141 23.62 12.61 6.00
CA LYS A 141 23.29 12.29 4.60
C LYS A 141 24.01 11.01 4.17
N CYS A 142 23.26 10.09 3.59
CA CYS A 142 23.80 8.92 2.93
C CYS A 142 23.97 9.18 1.43
N GLY A 143 24.98 8.56 0.85
CA GLY A 143 25.27 8.69 -0.58
C GLY A 143 24.99 7.38 -1.31
N SER A 144 24.51 7.47 -2.55
CA SER A 144 24.39 6.31 -3.45
C SER A 144 25.73 5.92 -4.09
N PRO A 145 25.82 4.80 -4.83
CA PRO A 145 26.97 4.50 -5.68
C PRO A 145 27.38 5.64 -6.62
N TRP A 146 26.45 6.48 -7.09
CA TRP A 146 26.77 7.67 -7.91
C TRP A 146 27.47 8.77 -7.12
N SER A 147 27.02 9.00 -5.89
CA SER A 147 27.57 10.04 -5.03
C SER A 147 29.06 9.82 -4.71
N ASN A 148 29.54 8.58 -4.77
CA ASN A 148 30.95 8.24 -4.63
C ASN A 148 31.83 8.85 -5.74
N PHE A 149 31.24 9.20 -6.88
CA PHE A 149 31.90 9.90 -7.99
C PHE A 149 31.71 11.43 -7.92
N GLY A 150 31.19 11.96 -6.80
CA GLY A 150 30.88 13.39 -6.64
C GLY A 150 29.64 13.85 -7.44
N ILE A 151 28.85 12.90 -7.96
CA ILE A 151 27.67 13.17 -8.76
C ILE A 151 26.43 13.17 -7.86
N SER A 152 25.54 14.17 -8.02
CA SER A 152 24.31 14.26 -7.23
C SER A 152 23.34 13.11 -7.54
N ASP A 153 22.68 12.59 -6.49
CA ASP A 153 21.63 11.58 -6.57
C ASP A 153 20.28 12.13 -7.05
N ASN A 154 20.19 13.44 -7.30
CA ASN A 154 18.96 14.09 -7.73
C ASN A 154 18.53 13.60 -9.13
N ILE A 155 17.25 13.24 -9.26
CA ILE A 155 16.61 12.94 -10.53
C ILE A 155 16.35 14.21 -11.33
N GLN A 156 15.96 14.09 -12.59
CA GLN A 156 15.60 15.23 -13.43
C GLN A 156 14.11 15.27 -13.72
N THR A 157 13.58 16.49 -13.81
CA THR A 157 12.19 16.79 -14.12
C THR A 157 12.10 17.93 -15.13
N PHE A 158 10.94 18.08 -15.75
CA PHE A 158 10.64 19.16 -16.68
C PHE A 158 9.44 19.93 -16.19
N ALA A 159 9.57 21.25 -16.10
CA ALA A 159 8.47 22.14 -15.72
C ALA A 159 7.58 22.40 -16.94
N GLY A 160 6.28 22.23 -16.77
CA GLY A 160 5.30 22.44 -17.82
C GLY A 160 3.98 21.71 -17.57
N ASN A 161 2.89 22.23 -18.12
CA ASN A 161 1.59 21.57 -18.10
C ASN A 161 1.38 20.84 -19.44
N PRO A 162 1.12 19.52 -19.45
CA PRO A 162 0.88 18.79 -20.70
C PRO A 162 -0.48 19.17 -21.31
N LYS A 163 -0.45 19.76 -22.51
CA LYS A 163 -1.65 20.22 -23.20
C LYS A 163 -2.56 19.04 -23.57
N GLY A 164 -3.82 19.12 -23.17
CA GLY A 164 -4.82 18.10 -23.48
C GLY A 164 -4.74 16.84 -22.60
N PHE A 165 -3.90 16.83 -21.56
CA PHE A 165 -3.91 15.75 -20.57
C PHE A 165 -5.14 15.87 -19.68
N PRO A 166 -5.98 14.83 -19.59
CA PRO A 166 -7.23 14.92 -18.84
C PRO A 166 -6.99 14.84 -17.32
N SER A 167 -7.97 15.34 -16.56
CA SER A 167 -8.07 15.05 -15.13
C SER A 167 -8.25 13.54 -14.89
N PRO A 168 -7.75 13.00 -13.77
CA PRO A 168 -7.97 11.59 -13.45
C PRO A 168 -9.46 11.31 -13.19
N GLY A 169 -9.90 10.08 -13.46
CA GLY A 169 -11.26 9.61 -13.17
C GLY A 169 -11.48 9.29 -11.70
N PHE A 170 -10.43 8.86 -10.99
CA PHE A 170 -10.42 8.74 -9.53
C PHE A 170 -9.28 9.52 -8.92
N GLY A 171 -9.49 9.99 -7.69
CA GLY A 171 -8.47 10.65 -6.91
C GLY A 171 -8.08 12.02 -7.47
N ASP A 172 -7.11 12.64 -6.81
CA ASP A 172 -6.63 13.95 -7.22
C ASP A 172 -5.20 14.19 -6.72
N ARG A 173 -4.41 14.88 -7.54
CA ARG A 173 -3.01 15.18 -7.21
C ARG A 173 -2.91 16.19 -6.07
N ASP A 174 -3.79 17.18 -5.98
CA ASP A 174 -3.76 18.15 -4.87
C ASP A 174 -4.15 17.50 -3.55
N ALA A 175 -5.11 16.57 -3.57
CA ALA A 175 -5.48 15.82 -2.36
C ALA A 175 -4.27 15.12 -1.72
N LEU A 176 -3.35 14.60 -2.53
CA LEU A 176 -2.11 13.97 -2.07
C LEU A 176 -0.89 14.90 -2.08
N ASP A 177 -1.07 16.21 -2.22
CA ASP A 177 0.05 17.17 -2.28
C ASP A 177 1.10 16.83 -3.37
N TRP A 178 0.70 16.16 -4.45
CA TRP A 178 1.59 15.82 -5.59
C TRP A 178 1.72 17.00 -6.55
N GLU A 179 2.91 17.14 -7.12
CA GLU A 179 3.22 18.21 -8.07
C GLU A 179 2.38 18.10 -9.35
N LYS A 180 1.80 19.22 -9.78
CA LYS A 180 0.91 19.29 -10.95
C LYS A 180 1.61 19.77 -12.22
N TYR A 181 2.65 20.57 -12.07
CA TYR A 181 3.30 21.35 -13.14
C TYR A 181 4.71 20.86 -13.47
N THR A 182 5.05 19.64 -13.05
CA THR A 182 6.28 18.98 -13.45
C THR A 182 5.99 17.57 -13.95
N CYS A 183 6.83 17.08 -14.86
CA CYS A 183 6.78 15.71 -15.35
C CYS A 183 8.17 15.10 -15.45
N PHE A 184 8.21 13.78 -15.50
CA PHE A 184 9.43 12.98 -15.54
C PHE A 184 9.48 12.18 -16.84
N ASP A 185 10.61 12.23 -17.54
CA ASP A 185 10.90 11.30 -18.62
C ASP A 185 11.74 10.12 -18.09
N ARG A 186 11.87 9.06 -18.89
CA ARG A 186 12.61 7.85 -18.50
C ARG A 186 14.07 8.11 -18.08
N GLN A 187 14.77 9.00 -18.79
CA GLN A 187 16.17 9.28 -18.52
C GLN A 187 16.33 10.11 -17.24
N GLY A 188 15.54 11.17 -17.09
CA GLY A 188 15.52 11.96 -15.87
C GLY A 188 15.10 11.16 -14.64
N ARG A 189 14.18 10.19 -14.81
CA ARG A 189 13.65 9.35 -13.73
C ARG A 189 14.57 8.20 -13.31
N PHE A 190 15.16 7.50 -14.27
CA PHE A 190 15.92 6.26 -14.01
C PHE A 190 17.42 6.34 -14.32
N GLY A 191 17.91 7.42 -14.93
CA GLY A 191 19.32 7.59 -15.25
C GLY A 191 20.22 7.45 -14.02
N ARG A 192 19.80 8.03 -12.89
CA ARG A 192 20.47 7.90 -11.57
C ARG A 192 20.47 6.48 -10.99
N TYR A 193 19.72 5.57 -11.59
CA TYR A 193 19.59 4.19 -11.12
C TYR A 193 20.19 3.18 -12.10
N GLY A 194 20.84 3.67 -13.16
CA GLY A 194 21.55 2.85 -14.13
C GLY A 194 20.83 2.69 -15.47
N TYR A 195 19.73 3.39 -15.70
CA TYR A 195 19.13 3.45 -17.04
C TYR A 195 20.04 4.24 -17.99
N ILE A 196 20.38 3.66 -19.13
CA ILE A 196 21.25 4.30 -20.13
C ILE A 196 20.55 4.30 -21.48
N GLU A 197 20.21 5.49 -21.96
CA GLU A 197 19.62 5.66 -23.27
C GLU A 197 20.61 5.36 -24.41
N GLY A 198 20.19 4.53 -25.37
CA GLY A 198 20.91 4.32 -26.62
C GLY A 198 22.28 3.62 -26.53
N LYS A 199 22.60 2.98 -25.38
CA LYS A 199 23.79 2.12 -25.10
C LYS A 199 25.15 2.60 -25.64
N GLY A 200 25.33 3.86 -26.05
CA GLY A 200 26.47 4.21 -26.90
C GLY A 200 27.04 5.63 -26.83
N LYS A 201 26.23 6.70 -26.73
CA LYS A 201 26.75 8.03 -27.11
C LYS A 201 26.40 9.24 -26.26
N SER A 202 25.62 9.11 -25.19
CA SER A 202 25.32 10.26 -24.33
C SER A 202 25.42 9.88 -22.86
N GLU A 203 25.95 10.81 -22.08
CA GLU A 203 26.14 10.85 -20.63
C GLU A 203 27.50 10.42 -20.08
N ILE A 204 27.93 11.19 -19.08
CA ILE A 204 29.03 10.88 -18.17
C ILE A 204 28.70 9.53 -17.52
N LYS A 205 29.43 8.49 -17.94
CA LYS A 205 29.29 7.14 -17.39
C LYS A 205 30.30 6.98 -16.25
N PRO A 206 29.92 7.11 -14.97
CA PRO A 206 30.68 6.38 -13.98
C PRO A 206 30.54 4.90 -14.34
N ALA A 207 31.66 4.20 -14.47
CA ALA A 207 31.68 2.77 -14.74
C ALA A 207 31.24 2.02 -13.47
N ILE A 208 29.96 2.11 -13.13
CA ILE A 208 29.36 1.40 -12.02
C ILE A 208 28.97 0.02 -12.54
N ASN A 209 29.66 -1.01 -12.06
CA ASN A 209 29.17 -2.36 -12.21
C ASN A 209 28.06 -2.58 -11.17
N TRP A 210 26.82 -2.42 -11.60
CA TRP A 210 25.67 -2.48 -10.71
C TRP A 210 25.45 -3.87 -10.09
N GLU A 211 25.83 -4.94 -10.81
CA GLU A 211 25.56 -6.33 -10.37
C GLU A 211 26.35 -6.74 -9.12
N ILE A 212 27.45 -6.03 -8.83
CA ILE A 212 28.28 -6.24 -7.64
C ILE A 212 27.95 -5.26 -6.50
N VAL A 213 27.02 -4.32 -6.71
CA VAL A 213 26.62 -3.36 -5.69
C VAL A 213 25.77 -4.09 -4.65
N ASN A 214 26.20 -4.10 -3.40
CA ASN A 214 25.41 -4.70 -2.33
C ASN A 214 24.44 -3.67 -1.72
N TRP A 215 23.21 -3.62 -2.22
CA TRP A 215 22.23 -2.64 -1.77
C TRP A 215 21.75 -2.87 -0.34
N GLY A 216 21.68 -4.12 0.12
CA GLY A 216 21.36 -4.43 1.53
C GLY A 216 22.36 -3.77 2.47
N ALA A 217 23.65 -4.06 2.28
CA ALA A 217 24.71 -3.51 3.10
C ALA A 217 24.80 -1.97 3.05
N LEU A 218 24.51 -1.35 1.88
CA LEU A 218 24.49 0.11 1.77
C LEU A 218 23.35 0.74 2.59
N GLN A 219 22.18 0.11 2.64
CA GLN A 219 21.06 0.56 3.48
C GLN A 219 21.42 0.46 4.96
N ASP A 220 22.05 -0.64 5.38
CA ASP A 220 22.45 -0.83 6.78
C ASP A 220 23.53 0.15 7.21
N HIS A 221 24.50 0.42 6.34
CA HIS A 221 25.51 1.46 6.59
C HIS A 221 24.88 2.85 6.73
N CYS A 222 23.85 3.14 5.93
CA CYS A 222 23.11 4.38 6.04
C CYS A 222 22.33 4.48 7.37
N LEU A 223 21.66 3.40 7.78
CA LEU A 223 20.99 3.30 9.07
C LEU A 223 21.97 3.47 10.22
N TYR A 224 23.13 2.81 10.18
CA TYR A 224 24.15 2.87 11.22
C TYR A 224 24.61 4.32 11.49
N LYS A 225 24.83 5.12 10.43
CA LYS A 225 25.17 6.55 10.55
C LYS A 225 24.08 7.41 11.20
N ASN A 226 22.86 6.89 11.26
CA ASN A 226 21.65 7.59 11.69
C ASN A 226 20.95 6.86 12.85
N VAL A 227 21.57 5.83 13.44
CA VAL A 227 20.90 4.88 14.34
C VAL A 227 20.37 5.54 15.60
N GLU A 228 21.06 6.57 16.09
CA GLU A 228 20.67 7.38 17.26
C GLU A 228 19.32 8.09 17.06
N ARG A 229 18.80 8.13 15.82
CA ARG A 229 17.52 8.77 15.50
C ARG A 229 16.29 7.90 15.76
N PHE A 230 16.48 6.61 16.03
CA PHE A 230 15.41 5.63 15.99
C PHE A 230 15.27 4.82 17.29
N PRO A 231 14.06 4.28 17.57
CA PRO A 231 13.80 3.33 18.66
C PRO A 231 14.49 1.99 18.39
N MET A 232 15.80 1.93 18.56
CA MET A 232 16.53 0.67 18.40
C MET A 232 16.62 -0.03 19.76
N PRO A 233 16.21 -1.31 19.87
CA PRO A 233 16.49 -2.07 21.07
C PRO A 233 18.00 -2.08 21.30
N ARG A 234 18.43 -1.86 22.55
CA ARG A 234 19.82 -2.17 22.93
C ARG A 234 19.98 -3.67 22.73
N THR A 235 20.61 -4.08 21.64
CA THR A 235 20.97 -5.48 21.44
C THR A 235 21.93 -5.85 22.57
N GLU A 236 21.47 -6.68 23.51
CA GLU A 236 22.41 -7.35 24.39
C GLU A 236 23.31 -8.24 23.52
N PRO A 237 24.65 -8.17 23.68
CA PRO A 237 25.56 -9.05 22.97
C PRO A 237 25.15 -10.51 23.21
N GLY A 238 24.64 -11.19 22.18
CA GLY A 238 24.28 -12.61 22.23
C GLY A 238 22.78 -12.94 22.26
N GLN A 239 21.86 -11.96 22.25
CA GLN A 239 20.44 -12.26 22.04
C GLN A 239 20.12 -12.47 20.56
N ASN A 240 20.00 -13.75 20.19
CA ASN A 240 19.53 -14.24 18.90
C ASN A 240 18.07 -13.83 18.63
N LEU A 241 17.83 -12.67 18.01
CA LEU A 241 16.52 -12.36 17.40
C LEU A 241 16.40 -13.09 16.05
N LYS A 242 16.19 -14.41 16.12
CA LYS A 242 16.01 -15.31 14.98
C LYS A 242 14.52 -15.48 14.69
N GLY A 243 14.07 -15.36 13.44
CA GLY A 243 12.74 -15.92 13.13
C GLY A 243 12.19 -15.86 11.72
N LEU A 244 12.90 -15.30 10.76
CA LEU A 244 12.88 -15.74 9.37
C LEU A 244 14.29 -16.30 9.18
N GLY A 245 14.45 -17.52 8.64
CA GLY A 245 15.75 -18.20 8.61
C GLY A 245 16.91 -17.24 8.29
N TRP A 246 17.79 -17.06 9.29
CA TRP A 246 19.08 -16.37 9.21
C TRP A 246 19.08 -14.87 8.87
N MET A 247 19.29 -14.07 9.94
CA MET A 247 19.74 -12.66 10.02
C MET A 247 18.73 -11.56 9.77
N SER A 248 18.47 -10.77 10.82
CA SER A 248 18.30 -9.33 10.64
C SER A 248 19.56 -8.76 9.97
N PRO A 249 19.44 -7.79 9.05
CA PRO A 249 20.59 -7.04 8.51
C PRO A 249 21.50 -6.39 9.57
N MET A 250 21.08 -6.35 10.84
CA MET A 250 21.89 -5.86 11.96
C MET A 250 22.88 -6.88 12.53
N ASP A 251 22.78 -8.18 12.23
CA ASP A 251 23.63 -9.21 12.80
C ASP A 251 24.39 -9.99 11.73
N ARG A 252 25.58 -9.50 11.32
CA ARG A 252 26.76 -10.38 11.13
C ARG A 252 28.02 -9.64 10.72
N SER A 253 29.08 -9.88 11.50
CA SER A 253 30.48 -10.20 11.13
C SER A 253 31.25 -9.45 10.03
N HIS A 254 30.64 -8.72 9.09
CA HIS A 254 31.29 -7.97 8.02
C HIS A 254 31.76 -6.58 8.47
N MET A 255 31.20 -6.01 9.53
CA MET A 255 31.81 -4.84 10.18
C MET A 255 33.12 -5.17 10.93
N LYS A 256 33.40 -6.46 11.22
CA LYS A 256 34.63 -6.86 11.92
C LYS A 256 35.84 -7.05 11.01
N ARG A 257 35.68 -7.14 9.69
CA ARG A 257 36.80 -7.27 8.76
C ARG A 257 36.88 -6.07 7.82
N SER A 258 37.89 -5.24 8.06
CA SER A 258 38.33 -4.07 7.28
C SER A 258 37.69 -2.71 7.56
N ILE A 259 37.58 -2.34 8.85
CA ILE A 259 37.97 -0.98 9.25
C ILE A 259 39.19 -1.17 10.15
N GLN A 260 40.39 -1.09 9.56
CA GLN A 260 41.48 -0.59 10.38
C GLN A 260 41.02 0.80 10.82
N PRO A 261 40.98 1.09 12.14
CA PRO A 261 40.68 2.44 12.58
C PRO A 261 41.70 3.34 11.90
N ARG A 262 41.26 4.19 10.99
CA ARG A 262 42.04 5.37 10.65
C ARG A 262 42.06 6.17 11.95
N GLN A 263 43.07 5.92 12.77
CA GLN A 263 43.53 6.87 13.76
C GLN A 263 43.88 8.11 12.95
N ASP A 264 42.98 9.08 12.94
CA ASP A 264 43.37 10.46 12.77
C ASP A 264 43.82 10.91 14.17
N PRO A 265 45.14 11.08 14.42
CA PRO A 265 45.65 11.45 15.73
C PRO A 265 45.34 12.92 16.11
N SER A 266 44.55 13.64 15.31
CA SER A 266 44.39 15.10 15.44
C SER A 266 42.97 15.59 15.70
N LYS A 267 41.95 14.73 15.85
CA LYS A 267 40.59 15.17 16.19
C LYS A 267 39.95 14.29 17.27
N GLY A 268 39.55 14.95 18.35
CA GLY A 268 39.14 14.38 19.63
C GLY A 268 38.13 13.24 19.56
N GLU A 269 38.25 12.38 20.57
CA GLU A 269 37.51 11.15 20.82
C GLU A 269 36.03 11.22 20.39
N THR A 270 35.59 10.26 19.58
CA THR A 270 34.16 9.92 19.54
C THR A 270 33.78 9.35 20.91
N PRO A 271 32.82 9.95 21.63
CA PRO A 271 32.48 9.50 22.97
C PRO A 271 31.98 8.05 22.92
N ARG A 272 32.54 7.20 23.78
CA ARG A 272 31.93 5.89 24.07
C ARG A 272 30.56 6.15 24.73
N PRO A 273 29.50 5.41 24.37
CA PRO A 273 28.21 5.56 25.04
C PRO A 273 28.38 5.29 26.54
N ASP A 274 28.04 6.27 27.37
CA ASP A 274 28.00 6.10 28.82
C ASP A 274 26.96 5.03 29.18
N PRO A 275 27.34 3.92 29.83
CA PRO A 275 26.43 2.84 30.19
C PRO A 275 25.31 3.29 31.14
N ASN A 276 25.49 4.39 31.87
CA ASN A 276 24.50 4.97 32.79
C ASN A 276 23.64 6.06 32.13
N ARG A 277 23.90 6.42 30.87
CA ARG A 277 23.06 7.39 30.14
C ARG A 277 21.73 6.74 29.76
N VAL A 278 20.65 7.27 30.33
CA VAL A 278 19.29 6.97 29.88
C VAL A 278 19.17 7.48 28.44
N PRO A 279 18.97 6.61 27.42
CA PRO A 279 18.75 7.08 26.06
C PRO A 279 17.46 7.91 26.04
N PRO A 280 17.44 9.05 25.34
CA PRO A 280 16.21 9.82 25.20
C PRO A 280 15.12 8.98 24.52
N PRO A 281 13.83 9.28 24.77
CA PRO A 281 12.74 8.60 24.11
C PRO A 281 12.88 8.77 22.58
N PRO A 282 12.78 7.68 21.82
CA PRO A 282 13.01 7.68 20.39
C PRO A 282 11.94 8.48 19.65
N VAL A 283 12.36 9.32 18.70
CA VAL A 283 11.53 10.42 18.19
C VAL A 283 10.99 10.18 16.76
N ALA A 284 11.64 9.31 15.98
CA ALA A 284 11.21 9.00 14.63
C ALA A 284 10.82 7.53 14.47
N ASN A 285 9.66 7.28 13.87
CA ASN A 285 9.19 5.95 13.51
C ASN A 285 9.93 5.45 12.27
N ARG A 286 10.32 4.16 12.27
CA ARG A 286 10.84 3.51 11.06
C ARG A 286 9.74 2.79 10.28
N THR A 287 9.93 2.70 8.97
CA THR A 287 9.02 1.99 8.04
C THR A 287 9.80 0.95 7.22
N ALA A 288 9.34 -0.30 7.21
CA ALA A 288 9.87 -1.33 6.32
C ALA A 288 9.06 -1.36 5.02
N ILE A 289 9.72 -1.49 3.88
CA ILE A 289 9.08 -1.67 2.57
C ILE A 289 9.35 -3.08 2.11
N LEU A 290 8.29 -3.87 1.98
CA LEU A 290 8.33 -5.28 1.70
C LEU A 290 7.85 -5.51 0.28
N ILE A 291 8.79 -5.73 -0.64
CA ILE A 291 8.48 -6.06 -2.03
C ILE A 291 8.33 -7.58 -2.11
N ARG A 292 7.14 -8.06 -2.47
CA ARG A 292 6.90 -9.50 -2.59
C ARG A 292 7.28 -10.02 -3.98
N ALA A 293 7.93 -11.17 -4.01
CA ALA A 293 8.25 -11.92 -5.22
C ALA A 293 7.90 -13.39 -5.03
N ARG A 294 7.44 -14.04 -6.10
CA ARG A 294 7.21 -15.48 -6.16
C ARG A 294 8.43 -16.25 -6.66
N TYR A 295 8.39 -17.57 -6.51
CA TYR A 295 9.46 -18.47 -6.95
C TYR A 295 9.74 -18.41 -8.46
N ASP A 296 8.75 -18.02 -9.26
CA ASP A 296 8.83 -17.88 -10.73
C ASP A 296 9.06 -16.43 -11.20
N THR A 297 9.37 -15.52 -10.27
CA THR A 297 9.59 -14.12 -10.60
C THR A 297 10.85 -13.95 -11.44
N VAL A 298 10.69 -13.34 -12.61
CA VAL A 298 11.80 -12.94 -13.48
C VAL A 298 12.05 -11.45 -13.32
N TYR A 299 13.17 -11.09 -12.69
CA TYR A 299 13.58 -9.70 -12.54
C TYR A 299 14.11 -9.16 -13.87
N ARG A 300 13.45 -8.14 -14.41
CA ARG A 300 13.85 -7.45 -15.64
C ARG A 300 14.52 -6.14 -15.31
N GLU A 301 15.13 -5.51 -16.32
CA GLU A 301 15.85 -4.25 -16.14
C GLU A 301 14.99 -3.19 -15.45
N ASN A 302 13.73 -3.05 -15.85
CA ASN A 302 12.81 -2.09 -15.24
C ASN A 302 12.48 -2.40 -13.76
N ASP A 303 12.39 -3.68 -13.36
CA ASP A 303 12.15 -4.09 -11.97
C ASP A 303 13.34 -3.70 -11.10
N VAL A 304 14.54 -4.00 -11.59
CA VAL A 304 15.82 -3.66 -10.95
C VAL A 304 15.94 -2.14 -10.77
N LEU A 305 15.70 -1.37 -11.83
CA LEU A 305 15.71 0.10 -11.77
C LEU A 305 14.70 0.65 -10.77
N ASN A 306 13.52 0.04 -10.67
CA ASN A 306 12.47 0.41 -9.73
C ASN A 306 12.89 0.16 -8.28
N ILE A 307 13.51 -1.00 -7.99
CA ILE A 307 14.02 -1.33 -6.65
C ILE A 307 15.16 -0.37 -6.26
N ARG A 308 16.11 -0.11 -7.17
CA ARG A 308 17.19 0.87 -6.94
C ARG A 308 16.65 2.28 -6.66
N ALA A 309 15.61 2.69 -7.40
CA ALA A 309 14.94 3.97 -7.16
C ALA A 309 14.33 4.03 -5.75
N LEU A 310 13.59 3.01 -5.33
CA LEU A 310 13.02 2.92 -3.99
C LEU A 310 14.09 3.06 -2.90
N ILE A 311 15.22 2.34 -3.01
CA ILE A 311 16.28 2.36 -2.01
C ILE A 311 16.96 3.74 -1.92
N ASN A 312 17.30 4.35 -3.06
CA ASN A 312 17.94 5.67 -3.06
C ASN A 312 17.00 6.75 -2.53
N GLU A 313 15.77 6.76 -3.02
CA GLU A 313 14.81 7.83 -2.76
C GLU A 313 14.21 7.75 -1.36
N LEU A 314 14.22 6.56 -0.74
CA LEU A 314 13.67 6.35 0.60
C LEU A 314 14.78 6.07 1.61
N SER A 315 15.54 4.99 1.47
CA SER A 315 16.52 4.60 2.49
C SER A 315 17.65 5.62 2.63
N PHE A 316 18.32 6.00 1.54
CA PHE A 316 19.46 6.93 1.62
C PHE A 316 19.02 8.36 1.89
N LYS A 317 17.96 8.80 1.23
CA LYS A 317 17.43 10.16 1.38
C LYS A 317 16.97 10.48 2.80
N THR A 318 16.36 9.51 3.48
CA THR A 318 15.81 9.69 4.83
C THR A 318 16.76 9.23 5.94
N GLY A 319 17.93 8.70 5.58
CA GLY A 319 18.92 8.22 6.56
C GLY A 319 18.42 6.98 7.31
N GLY A 320 17.77 6.04 6.63
CA GLY A 320 17.30 4.78 7.21
C GLY A 320 15.93 4.83 7.92
N GLU A 321 15.15 5.93 7.77
CA GLU A 321 13.76 5.99 8.23
C GLU A 321 12.91 4.95 7.49
N TYR A 322 13.17 4.80 6.19
CA TYR A 322 12.66 3.72 5.37
C TYR A 322 13.78 2.72 5.09
N GLN A 323 13.44 1.44 4.97
CA GLN A 323 14.36 0.40 4.50
C GLN A 323 13.60 -0.60 3.64
N VAL A 324 14.19 -1.01 2.51
CA VAL A 324 13.57 -1.87 1.51
C VAL A 324 14.08 -3.31 1.65
N TYR A 325 13.15 -4.26 1.57
CA TYR A 325 13.37 -5.70 1.66
C TYR A 325 12.64 -6.43 0.54
N LEU A 326 13.21 -7.55 0.09
CA LEU A 326 12.51 -8.50 -0.76
C LEU A 326 11.98 -9.64 0.11
N LEU A 327 10.67 -9.91 0.07
CA LEU A 327 10.08 -11.11 0.63
C LEU A 327 9.82 -12.09 -0.52
N VAL A 328 10.58 -13.18 -0.56
CA VAL A 328 10.66 -14.06 -1.73
C VAL A 328 10.11 -15.42 -1.37
N GLU A 329 8.95 -15.76 -1.93
CA GLU A 329 8.47 -17.13 -1.93
C GLU A 329 9.41 -17.98 -2.79
N VAL A 330 9.87 -19.10 -2.24
CA VAL A 330 10.71 -20.07 -2.97
C VAL A 330 10.03 -21.44 -2.96
N GLU A 331 10.43 -22.28 -3.91
CA GLU A 331 10.03 -23.70 -3.87
C GLU A 331 10.49 -24.34 -2.56
N ASP A 332 9.78 -25.40 -2.14
CA ASP A 332 10.14 -26.10 -0.91
C ASP A 332 11.59 -26.61 -0.99
N CYS A 333 12.34 -26.27 0.05
CA CYS A 333 13.74 -26.58 0.21
C CYS A 333 13.96 -27.52 1.40
N ASP A 334 15.17 -28.06 1.53
CA ASP A 334 15.56 -28.90 2.67
C ASP A 334 15.43 -28.12 3.99
N ASP A 335 15.04 -28.80 5.08
CA ASP A 335 14.96 -28.20 6.41
C ASP A 335 16.28 -27.61 6.91
N ALA A 336 17.40 -28.20 6.49
CA ALA A 336 18.73 -27.68 6.77
C ALA A 336 18.91 -26.25 6.24
N THR A 337 18.19 -25.83 5.19
CA THR A 337 18.22 -24.45 4.64
C THR A 337 17.95 -23.39 5.71
N TRP A 338 17.11 -23.71 6.69
CA TRP A 338 16.74 -22.78 7.77
C TRP A 338 17.76 -22.76 8.92
N THR A 339 18.78 -23.61 8.89
CA THR A 339 19.83 -23.75 9.93
C THR A 339 21.26 -23.64 9.38
N ASP A 340 21.44 -23.73 8.06
CA ASP A 340 22.71 -23.62 7.37
C ASP A 340 22.75 -22.38 6.47
N LYS A 341 23.69 -21.47 6.74
CA LYS A 341 23.84 -20.21 5.99
C LYS A 341 24.22 -20.44 4.53
N SER A 342 25.06 -21.43 4.24
CA SER A 342 25.51 -21.70 2.88
C SER A 342 24.36 -22.23 2.01
N LEU A 343 23.48 -23.06 2.58
CA LEU A 343 22.26 -23.50 1.88
C LEU A 343 21.28 -22.35 1.66
N TYR A 344 21.06 -21.52 2.69
CA TYR A 344 20.22 -20.32 2.59
C TYR A 344 20.71 -19.38 1.49
N ASP A 345 22.00 -19.04 1.50
CA ASP A 345 22.62 -18.15 0.53
C ASP A 345 22.54 -18.70 -0.89
N ALA A 346 22.65 -20.02 -1.06
CA ALA A 346 22.49 -20.66 -2.36
C ALA A 346 21.06 -20.54 -2.92
N VAL A 347 20.05 -20.67 -2.05
CA VAL A 347 18.64 -20.47 -2.44
C VAL A 347 18.40 -19.00 -2.80
N VAL A 348 18.86 -18.06 -1.97
CA VAL A 348 18.76 -16.62 -2.27
C VAL A 348 19.42 -16.27 -3.59
N ALA A 349 20.66 -16.73 -3.82
CA ALA A 349 21.41 -16.45 -5.05
C ALA A 349 20.73 -17.01 -6.32
N LYS A 350 19.90 -18.04 -6.20
CA LYS A 350 19.09 -18.59 -7.30
C LYS A 350 17.82 -17.77 -7.55
N SER A 351 17.30 -17.09 -6.52
CA SER A 351 15.96 -16.48 -6.52
C SER A 351 15.95 -14.97 -6.70
N VAL A 352 17.04 -14.26 -6.43
CA VAL A 352 17.12 -12.79 -6.57
C VAL A 352 18.40 -12.35 -7.26
N PRO A 353 18.41 -11.17 -7.93
CA PRO A 353 19.64 -10.56 -8.44
C PRO A 353 20.68 -10.39 -7.33
N SER A 354 21.95 -10.61 -7.66
CA SER A 354 23.07 -10.58 -6.71
C SER A 354 23.18 -9.28 -5.92
N GLU A 355 22.80 -8.16 -6.55
CA GLU A 355 22.84 -6.84 -5.93
C GLU A 355 21.82 -6.67 -4.76
N PHE A 356 20.78 -7.51 -4.72
CA PHE A 356 19.72 -7.48 -3.71
C PHE A 356 19.76 -8.66 -2.72
N SER A 357 20.74 -9.55 -2.82
CA SER A 357 20.78 -10.79 -2.02
C SER A 357 20.74 -10.53 -0.50
N GLU A 358 21.47 -9.53 0.02
CA GLU A 358 21.50 -9.24 1.47
C GLU A 358 20.21 -8.59 1.99
N MET A 359 19.32 -8.10 1.13
CA MET A 359 18.01 -7.56 1.54
C MET A 359 16.86 -8.55 1.29
N ALA A 360 17.16 -9.76 0.81
CA ALA A 360 16.18 -10.78 0.50
C ALA A 360 15.93 -11.72 1.69
N HIS A 361 14.66 -11.95 1.98
CA HIS A 361 14.17 -12.88 2.97
C HIS A 361 13.30 -13.92 2.29
N ILE A 362 13.74 -15.17 2.29
CA ILE A 362 13.01 -16.27 1.64
C ILE A 362 12.01 -16.91 2.60
N TYR A 363 10.91 -17.42 2.05
CA TYR A 363 9.91 -18.21 2.79
C TYR A 363 9.27 -19.27 1.89
N THR A 364 8.68 -20.30 2.48
CA THR A 364 7.89 -21.32 1.78
C THR A 364 6.54 -21.53 2.46
N GLU A 365 5.59 -22.17 1.77
CA GLU A 365 4.31 -22.55 2.38
C GLU A 365 4.54 -23.45 3.60
N ARG A 366 5.48 -24.41 3.49
CA ARG A 366 5.84 -25.34 4.56
C ARG A 366 6.38 -24.62 5.79
N LEU A 367 7.24 -23.60 5.60
CA LEU A 367 7.72 -22.76 6.69
C LEU A 367 6.59 -21.98 7.34
N LEU A 368 5.72 -21.34 6.56
CA LEU A 368 4.58 -20.59 7.09
C LEU A 368 3.63 -21.50 7.87
N ARG A 369 3.36 -22.72 7.37
CA ARG A 369 2.53 -23.71 8.05
C ARG A 369 3.13 -24.15 9.40
N SER A 370 4.45 -24.14 9.56
CA SER A 370 5.10 -24.39 10.85
C SER A 370 4.82 -23.30 11.89
N TRP A 371 4.61 -22.06 11.44
CA TRP A 371 4.27 -20.92 12.32
C TRP A 371 2.76 -20.73 12.50
N TYR A 372 1.96 -21.11 11.50
CA TYR A 372 0.50 -21.04 11.51
C TYR A 372 -0.10 -22.41 11.19
N PRO A 373 -0.15 -23.35 12.15
CA PRO A 373 -0.57 -24.73 11.90
C PRO A 373 -2.02 -24.87 11.40
N ALA A 374 -2.89 -23.92 11.77
CA ALA A 374 -4.29 -23.88 11.37
C ALA A 374 -4.52 -23.24 9.98
N MET A 375 -3.45 -22.86 9.26
CA MET A 375 -3.54 -22.30 7.92
C MET A 375 -4.35 -23.22 6.99
N PRO A 376 -5.36 -22.71 6.26
CA PRO A 376 -6.14 -23.47 5.29
C PRO A 376 -5.26 -24.27 4.31
N SER A 377 -5.72 -25.46 3.94
CA SER A 377 -5.09 -26.28 2.92
C SER A 377 -5.43 -25.77 1.51
N LYS A 378 -4.69 -26.27 0.51
CA LYS A 378 -5.00 -26.04 -0.92
C LYS A 378 -6.44 -26.42 -1.28
N ALA A 379 -6.98 -27.46 -0.66
CA ALA A 379 -8.35 -27.90 -0.86
C ALA A 379 -9.37 -26.91 -0.24
N ASP A 380 -9.07 -26.38 0.95
CA ASP A 380 -9.95 -25.43 1.65
C ASP A 380 -10.07 -24.09 0.91
N VAL A 381 -8.97 -23.64 0.26
CA VAL A 381 -8.93 -22.36 -0.45
C VAL A 381 -9.29 -22.47 -1.94
N GLY A 382 -9.29 -23.69 -2.50
CA GLY A 382 -9.58 -23.93 -3.92
C GLY A 382 -8.54 -23.34 -4.89
N GLY A 383 -7.26 -23.31 -4.51
CA GLY A 383 -6.17 -22.68 -5.28
C GLY A 383 -4.84 -22.61 -4.53
N PRO A 384 -3.83 -21.90 -5.06
CA PRO A 384 -2.56 -21.69 -4.36
C PRO A 384 -2.78 -20.95 -3.02
N VAL A 385 -2.28 -21.53 -1.92
CA VAL A 385 -2.55 -21.03 -0.56
C VAL A 385 -1.93 -19.65 -0.34
N LEU A 386 -0.70 -19.45 -0.80
CA LEU A 386 0.03 -18.21 -0.55
C LEU A 386 -0.49 -17.01 -1.34
N GLU A 387 -1.13 -17.24 -2.50
CA GLU A 387 -1.88 -16.19 -3.23
C GLU A 387 -3.09 -15.68 -2.42
N LYS A 388 -3.68 -16.54 -1.56
CA LYS A 388 -4.83 -16.19 -0.73
C LYS A 388 -4.43 -15.64 0.63
N LEU A 389 -3.21 -15.88 1.09
CA LEU A 389 -2.73 -15.57 2.44
C LEU A 389 -1.43 -14.77 2.45
N GLU A 390 -1.32 -13.83 1.50
CA GLU A 390 -0.13 -13.01 1.24
C GLU A 390 0.38 -12.20 2.45
N TRP A 391 -0.49 -11.94 3.42
CA TRP A 391 -0.13 -11.19 4.63
C TRP A 391 0.63 -12.02 5.68
N LEU A 392 0.59 -13.35 5.65
CA LEU A 392 1.28 -14.19 6.64
C LEU A 392 2.79 -13.95 6.71
N PRO A 393 3.55 -13.94 5.60
CA PRO A 393 4.99 -13.62 5.66
C PRO A 393 5.25 -12.20 6.18
N ILE A 394 4.34 -11.26 5.92
CA ILE A 394 4.45 -9.87 6.40
C ILE A 394 4.22 -9.79 7.90
N GLN A 395 3.18 -10.46 8.41
CA GLN A 395 2.90 -10.55 9.85
C GLN A 395 4.10 -11.14 10.59
N ARG A 396 4.67 -12.22 10.04
CA ARG A 396 5.89 -12.81 10.60
C ARG A 396 7.06 -11.83 10.56
N PHE A 397 7.32 -11.18 9.42
CA PHE A 397 8.41 -10.21 9.31
C PHE A 397 8.27 -9.09 10.36
N ALA A 398 7.06 -8.55 10.53
CA ALA A 398 6.78 -7.50 11.49
C ALA A 398 6.98 -7.94 12.95
N HIS A 399 6.57 -9.16 13.29
CA HIS A 399 6.77 -9.74 14.61
C HIS A 399 8.26 -9.82 14.99
N LEU A 400 9.13 -10.08 14.00
CA LEU A 400 10.56 -10.29 14.21
C LEU A 400 11.41 -9.02 14.09
N ASN A 401 10.84 -7.97 13.52
CA ASN A 401 11.51 -6.70 13.33
C ASN A 401 10.76 -5.59 14.09
N PRO A 402 10.77 -5.62 15.45
CA PRO A 402 9.97 -4.72 16.29
C PRO A 402 10.40 -3.25 16.21
N SER A 403 11.56 -2.94 15.61
CA SER A 403 12.02 -1.57 15.40
C SER A 403 11.18 -0.77 14.39
N TYR A 404 10.36 -1.45 13.58
CA TYR A 404 9.50 -0.79 12.59
C TYR A 404 8.10 -0.53 13.16
N ALA A 405 7.62 0.69 12.97
CA ALA A 405 6.26 1.09 13.35
C ALA A 405 5.26 0.88 12.22
N TYR A 406 5.72 0.90 10.96
CA TYR A 406 4.89 0.73 9.77
C TYR A 406 5.55 -0.19 8.75
N PHE A 407 4.72 -0.82 7.93
CA PHE A 407 5.12 -1.78 6.91
C PHE A 407 4.37 -1.48 5.62
N TRP A 408 5.10 -1.27 4.54
CA TRP A 408 4.55 -1.18 3.20
C TRP A 408 4.55 -2.57 2.57
N ASN A 409 3.38 -3.13 2.33
CA ASN A 409 3.26 -4.24 1.39
C ASN A 409 3.31 -3.63 -0.01
N TRP A 410 4.32 -3.98 -0.80
CA TRP A 410 4.54 -3.38 -2.12
C TRP A 410 4.62 -4.46 -3.19
N ASP A 411 3.89 -4.27 -4.28
CA ASP A 411 3.88 -5.22 -5.40
C ASP A 411 4.99 -4.86 -6.40
N LEU A 412 5.75 -5.86 -6.84
CA LEU A 412 6.85 -5.69 -7.78
C LEU A 412 6.40 -5.09 -9.11
N ASN A 413 5.12 -5.21 -9.50
CA ASN A 413 4.57 -4.71 -10.76
C ASN A 413 4.02 -3.27 -10.65
N VAL A 414 4.09 -2.62 -9.49
CA VAL A 414 3.69 -1.21 -9.34
C VAL A 414 4.86 -0.30 -9.76
N ARG A 415 4.57 0.67 -10.65
CA ARG A 415 5.52 1.73 -11.02
C ARG A 415 5.02 3.08 -10.54
N PHE A 416 5.97 3.93 -10.17
CA PHE A 416 5.71 5.33 -9.86
C PHE A 416 6.64 6.23 -10.69
N THR A 417 6.05 7.11 -11.49
CA THR A 417 6.80 8.03 -12.37
C THR A 417 7.39 9.22 -11.61
N GLY A 418 6.87 9.54 -10.42
CA GLY A 418 7.41 10.59 -9.55
C GLY A 418 8.53 10.09 -8.63
N HIS A 419 8.93 10.95 -7.69
CA HIS A 419 9.93 10.61 -6.67
C HIS A 419 9.27 9.92 -5.46
N TYR A 420 9.70 8.72 -5.11
CA TYR A 420 9.14 7.86 -4.07
C TYR A 420 9.03 8.53 -2.70
N TYR A 421 9.98 9.40 -2.32
CA TYR A 421 9.84 10.19 -1.09
C TYR A 421 8.57 11.06 -1.04
N ASP A 422 8.15 11.64 -2.16
CA ASP A 422 6.91 12.44 -2.19
C ASP A 422 5.67 11.56 -2.02
N LEU A 423 5.69 10.34 -2.59
CA LEU A 423 4.67 9.33 -2.34
C LEU A 423 4.68 8.91 -0.85
N ALA A 424 5.85 8.60 -0.30
CA ALA A 424 5.98 8.09 1.05
C ALA A 424 5.58 9.08 2.14
N LYS A 425 5.82 10.37 1.91
CA LYS A 425 5.40 11.43 2.83
C LYS A 425 3.92 11.82 2.66
N SER A 426 3.37 11.71 1.45
CA SER A 426 2.02 12.20 1.18
C SER A 426 0.93 11.28 1.71
N LEU A 427 1.08 9.96 1.57
CA LEU A 427 0.03 9.01 1.95
C LEU A 427 -0.31 9.08 3.45
N PRO A 428 0.67 9.04 4.39
CA PRO A 428 0.38 9.17 5.82
C PRO A 428 -0.17 10.55 6.19
N ARG A 429 0.33 11.61 5.55
CA ARG A 429 -0.15 12.99 5.77
C ARG A 429 -1.60 13.15 5.35
N PHE A 430 -1.98 12.63 4.20
CA PHE A 430 -3.37 12.61 3.75
C PHE A 430 -4.25 11.84 4.74
N ALA A 431 -3.84 10.63 5.14
CA ALA A 431 -4.60 9.78 6.03
C ALA A 431 -4.80 10.40 7.43
N GLN A 432 -3.79 11.12 7.93
CA GLN A 432 -3.87 11.84 9.20
C GLN A 432 -4.91 12.97 9.18
N ARG A 433 -5.08 13.62 8.02
CA ARG A 433 -6.07 14.69 7.79
C ARG A 433 -7.49 14.17 7.57
N GLN A 434 -7.69 12.85 7.44
CA GLN A 434 -9.03 12.28 7.31
C GLN A 434 -9.61 11.96 8.69
N PRO A 435 -10.86 12.35 8.99
CA PRO A 435 -11.57 11.82 10.15
C PRO A 435 -12.00 10.37 9.93
N LEU A 436 -12.24 9.63 11.01
CA LEU A 436 -12.88 8.31 10.99
C LEU A 436 -14.36 8.41 10.63
N GLU A 437 -15.02 9.46 11.11
CA GLU A 437 -16.44 9.70 10.93
C GLU A 437 -16.66 11.18 10.59
N LYS A 438 -17.47 11.46 9.57
CA LYS A 438 -17.98 12.81 9.31
C LYS A 438 -19.39 12.86 9.85
N GLU A 439 -19.54 13.49 11.00
CA GLU A 439 -20.80 13.54 11.70
C GLU A 439 -21.67 14.68 11.16
N SER A 440 -22.53 14.32 10.22
CA SER A 440 -23.74 15.10 9.91
C SER A 440 -24.92 14.23 9.49
N ASP A 441 -24.73 12.91 9.38
CA ASP A 441 -25.78 11.96 9.02
C ASP A 441 -25.40 10.55 9.52
N PRO A 442 -26.02 10.03 10.60
CA PRO A 442 -25.83 8.66 11.07
C PRO A 442 -26.12 7.60 10.00
N GLU A 443 -26.98 7.90 9.03
CA GLU A 443 -27.24 7.04 7.87
C GLU A 443 -26.10 7.10 6.83
N ALA A 444 -25.18 8.07 6.91
CA ALA A 444 -24.01 8.17 6.02
C ALA A 444 -22.76 7.43 6.55
N ILE A 445 -22.83 6.76 7.70
CA ILE A 445 -21.70 6.02 8.28
C ILE A 445 -21.45 4.75 7.46
N ILE A 446 -20.41 4.79 6.61
CA ILE A 446 -19.97 3.67 5.76
C ILE A 446 -18.96 2.77 6.51
N TRP A 447 -18.17 3.32 7.44
CA TRP A 447 -17.24 2.56 8.29
C TRP A 447 -17.82 2.37 9.69
N ASP A 448 -18.92 1.61 9.78
CA ASP A 448 -19.54 1.29 11.06
C ASP A 448 -18.81 0.10 11.70
N VAL A 449 -18.13 0.35 12.82
CA VAL A 449 -17.35 -0.64 13.55
C VAL A 449 -18.32 -1.57 14.27
N PRO A 450 -18.48 -2.83 13.83
CA PRO A 450 -19.46 -3.72 14.41
C PRO A 450 -19.04 -4.10 15.84
N VAL A 451 -19.97 -4.02 16.80
CA VAL A 451 -19.78 -4.65 18.11
C VAL A 451 -19.97 -6.14 17.92
N VAL A 452 -18.86 -6.87 17.84
CA VAL A 452 -18.88 -8.32 17.69
C VAL A 452 -18.44 -8.93 19.02
N PRO A 453 -19.33 -9.62 19.77
CA PRO A 453 -19.05 -10.12 21.13
C PRO A 453 -17.82 -11.03 21.24
N GLU A 454 -17.38 -11.60 20.11
CA GLU A 454 -16.22 -12.48 20.00
C GLU A 454 -14.88 -11.74 20.07
N PHE A 455 -14.87 -10.44 19.79
CA PHE A 455 -13.65 -9.64 19.70
C PHE A 455 -13.61 -8.58 20.79
N THR A 456 -12.53 -8.59 21.57
CA THR A 456 -12.19 -7.42 22.38
C THR A 456 -11.47 -6.42 21.51
N GLN A 457 -12.20 -5.41 21.01
CA GLN A 457 -11.65 -4.32 20.20
C GLN A 457 -10.43 -3.69 20.89
N GLN A 458 -9.33 -3.60 20.14
CA GLN A 458 -8.06 -3.01 20.60
C GLN A 458 -7.83 -1.59 20.07
N GLY A 459 -8.64 -1.16 19.11
CA GLY A 459 -8.62 0.20 18.57
C GLY A 459 -9.26 1.23 19.49
N PRO A 460 -9.14 2.52 19.14
CA PRO A 460 -9.84 3.57 19.86
C PRO A 460 -11.34 3.26 19.89
N ARG A 461 -11.93 3.36 21.09
CA ARG A 461 -13.39 3.20 21.22
C ARG A 461 -14.07 4.39 20.60
N ARG A 462 -15.20 4.14 19.93
CA ARG A 462 -16.09 5.21 19.48
C ARG A 462 -16.47 6.08 20.68
N PRO A 463 -16.36 7.41 20.58
CA PRO A 463 -16.79 8.29 21.65
C PRO A 463 -18.30 8.13 21.90
N PRO A 464 -18.79 8.38 23.12
CA PRO A 464 -20.20 8.33 23.43
C PRO A 464 -21.03 9.21 22.49
N ALA A 465 -22.26 8.79 22.16
CA ALA A 465 -23.14 9.52 21.23
C ALA A 465 -23.39 10.99 21.60
N GLU A 466 -23.26 11.37 22.87
CA GLU A 466 -23.39 12.76 23.32
C GLU A 466 -22.18 13.64 22.96
N GLU A 467 -20.97 13.09 22.90
CA GLU A 467 -19.75 13.81 22.45
C GLU A 467 -19.73 13.94 20.92
N ALA A 468 -20.32 12.95 20.25
CA ALA A 468 -20.48 12.87 18.80
C ALA A 468 -21.41 13.99 18.27
N LYS A 469 -22.49 14.32 18.99
CA LYS A 469 -23.43 15.42 18.64
C LYS A 469 -22.81 16.83 18.51
N ASN A 470 -21.55 17.03 18.90
CA ASN A 470 -20.86 18.29 18.67
C ASN A 470 -20.45 18.39 17.19
N GLU A 471 -21.06 19.31 16.43
CA GLU A 471 -20.82 19.53 15.00
C GLU A 471 -19.34 19.82 14.63
N HIS A 472 -18.49 20.14 15.62
CA HIS A 472 -17.06 20.37 15.44
C HIS A 472 -16.16 19.18 15.84
N PHE A 473 -16.73 18.14 16.44
CA PHE A 473 -15.97 16.97 16.83
C PHE A 473 -15.78 16.03 15.64
N MET A 474 -14.53 15.83 15.24
CA MET A 474 -14.15 14.90 14.17
C MET A 474 -13.32 13.77 14.76
N TRP A 475 -13.98 12.64 15.05
CA TRP A 475 -13.32 11.47 15.62
C TRP A 475 -12.16 10.98 14.74
N GLY A 476 -11.02 10.69 15.36
CA GLY A 476 -9.82 10.19 14.66
C GLY A 476 -9.08 11.22 13.80
N LEU A 477 -9.51 12.50 13.76
CA LEU A 477 -8.77 13.55 13.04
C LEU A 477 -7.42 13.81 13.73
N GLY A 478 -6.34 13.89 12.95
CA GLY A 478 -4.99 14.08 13.50
C GLY A 478 -4.32 12.77 13.95
N GLU A 479 -5.07 11.68 14.10
CA GLU A 479 -4.52 10.36 14.38
C GLU A 479 -3.90 9.72 13.14
N LYS A 480 -2.77 9.03 13.32
CA LYS A 480 -2.15 8.24 12.24
C LYS A 480 -3.03 7.03 11.92
N ALA A 481 -3.21 6.73 10.63
CA ALA A 481 -3.95 5.54 10.22
C ALA A 481 -3.17 4.24 10.48
N ASP A 482 -3.89 3.17 10.80
CA ASP A 482 -3.36 1.81 10.90
C ASP A 482 -3.31 1.09 9.57
N LEU A 483 -4.19 1.46 8.63
CA LEU A 483 -4.19 0.96 7.27
C LEU A 483 -4.34 2.12 6.29
N ILE A 484 -3.47 2.17 5.27
CA ILE A 484 -3.59 3.07 4.13
C ILE A 484 -3.57 2.24 2.85
N THR A 485 -4.67 2.23 2.11
CA THR A 485 -4.78 1.51 0.83
C THR A 485 -4.61 2.45 -0.36
N LEU A 486 -4.17 1.91 -1.50
CA LEU A 486 -4.08 2.65 -2.78
C LEU A 486 -5.25 2.35 -3.74
N PHE A 487 -6.18 1.50 -3.31
CA PHE A 487 -7.44 1.22 -3.96
C PHE A 487 -8.60 1.46 -2.98
N PRO A 488 -9.80 1.85 -3.44
CA PRO A 488 -10.94 2.04 -2.55
C PRO A 488 -11.23 0.81 -1.72
N ILE A 489 -11.53 1.04 -0.44
CA ILE A 489 -12.00 -0.02 0.46
C ILE A 489 -13.51 -0.19 0.24
N PHE A 490 -13.94 -1.42 -0.05
CA PHE A 490 -15.32 -1.75 -0.39
C PHE A 490 -15.89 -2.82 0.54
N ASN A 491 -17.22 -2.91 0.57
CA ASN A 491 -17.96 -3.96 1.25
C ASN A 491 -18.14 -5.17 0.30
N PRO A 492 -17.48 -6.32 0.53
CA PRO A 492 -17.59 -7.45 -0.38
C PRO A 492 -18.88 -8.25 -0.19
N VAL A 493 -19.60 -8.08 0.93
CA VAL A 493 -20.88 -8.78 1.19
C VAL A 493 -21.89 -8.42 0.10
N GLY A 494 -22.66 -9.38 -0.40
CA GLY A 494 -23.68 -9.14 -1.44
C GLY A 494 -23.13 -8.82 -2.85
N THR A 495 -21.82 -8.67 -3.03
CA THR A 495 -21.20 -8.48 -4.35
C THR A 495 -21.07 -9.80 -5.13
N THR A 496 -20.65 -9.73 -6.39
CA THR A 496 -20.28 -10.93 -7.19
C THR A 496 -18.77 -11.22 -7.17
N TRP A 497 -18.00 -10.56 -6.30
CA TRP A 497 -16.55 -10.78 -6.21
C TRP A 497 -16.24 -12.19 -5.73
N ARG A 498 -15.28 -12.86 -6.39
CA ARG A 498 -14.98 -14.29 -6.17
C ARG A 498 -14.50 -14.58 -4.74
N GLY A 499 -13.68 -13.70 -4.19
CA GLY A 499 -13.11 -13.87 -2.84
C GLY A 499 -14.03 -13.44 -1.69
N ARG A 500 -15.27 -13.01 -1.97
CA ARG A 500 -16.12 -12.38 -0.95
C ARG A 500 -16.46 -13.28 0.23
N ASN A 501 -16.37 -14.61 0.06
CA ASN A 501 -16.74 -15.60 1.07
C ASN A 501 -15.53 -16.43 1.55
N ASP A 502 -14.31 -16.01 1.20
CA ASP A 502 -13.05 -16.60 1.62
C ASP A 502 -12.72 -16.21 3.08
N VAL A 503 -13.50 -16.77 4.00
CA VAL A 503 -13.41 -16.56 5.45
C VAL A 503 -13.26 -17.92 6.12
N TRP A 504 -12.17 -18.13 6.87
CA TRP A 504 -11.84 -19.42 7.49
C TRP A 504 -11.61 -19.26 8.99
N GLY A 505 -12.13 -20.19 9.80
CA GLY A 505 -11.94 -20.22 11.26
C GLY A 505 -12.75 -19.22 12.09
N TYR A 506 -13.38 -18.21 11.46
CA TYR A 506 -14.29 -17.29 12.13
C TYR A 506 -15.64 -17.98 12.42
N LYS A 507 -16.15 -17.84 13.66
CA LYS A 507 -17.43 -18.43 14.09
C LYS A 507 -18.62 -17.97 13.24
N HIS A 508 -18.66 -16.67 12.92
CA HIS A 508 -19.70 -16.09 12.05
C HIS A 508 -19.55 -16.49 10.57
N GLY A 509 -18.43 -17.09 10.16
CA GLY A 509 -18.17 -17.52 8.79
C GLY A 509 -18.49 -16.42 7.76
N LYS A 510 -19.35 -16.75 6.79
CA LYS A 510 -19.78 -15.83 5.71
C LYS A 510 -20.64 -14.67 6.20
N ASN A 511 -21.16 -14.70 7.43
CA ASN A 511 -21.92 -13.60 8.03
C ASN A 511 -21.03 -12.59 8.75
N LEU A 512 -19.71 -12.82 8.81
CA LEU A 512 -18.76 -11.88 9.39
C LEU A 512 -18.78 -10.54 8.63
N ALA A 513 -18.93 -9.44 9.37
CA ALA A 513 -18.76 -8.09 8.83
C ALA A 513 -17.33 -7.91 8.32
N ARG A 514 -17.18 -7.42 7.09
CA ARG A 514 -15.89 -7.42 6.39
C ARG A 514 -15.76 -6.28 5.39
N ARG A 515 -14.49 -5.98 5.06
CA ARG A 515 -14.06 -4.98 4.10
C ARG A 515 -12.95 -5.56 3.24
N ALA A 516 -12.84 -5.08 2.02
CA ALA A 516 -11.87 -5.56 1.04
C ALA A 516 -11.28 -4.38 0.26
N THR A 517 -10.10 -4.58 -0.32
CA THR A 517 -9.47 -3.65 -1.26
C THR A 517 -8.86 -4.46 -2.40
N SER A 518 -8.99 -4.00 -3.65
CA SER A 518 -8.31 -4.65 -4.78
C SER A 518 -6.81 -4.49 -4.62
N GLY A 519 -6.06 -5.59 -4.76
CA GLY A 519 -4.64 -5.66 -4.45
C GLY A 519 -4.33 -5.55 -2.96
N THR A 520 -3.16 -6.03 -2.56
CA THR A 520 -2.72 -6.00 -1.15
C THR A 520 -1.69 -4.92 -0.85
N PHE A 521 -1.36 -4.08 -1.83
CA PHE A 521 -0.39 -3.01 -1.67
C PHE A 521 -0.94 -1.85 -0.82
N GLY A 522 -0.13 -1.37 0.12
CA GLY A 522 -0.54 -0.37 1.08
C GLY A 522 0.35 -0.32 2.31
N ILE A 523 -0.02 0.52 3.27
CA ILE A 523 0.72 0.76 4.51
C ILE A 523 -0.07 0.17 5.66
N ALA A 524 0.52 -0.73 6.44
CA ALA A 524 -0.04 -1.27 7.67
C ALA A 524 0.80 -0.83 8.88
N SER A 525 0.15 -0.47 9.98
CA SER A 525 0.83 -0.25 11.27
C SER A 525 1.26 -1.58 11.87
N LYS A 526 2.31 -1.54 12.70
CA LYS A 526 2.71 -2.70 13.52
C LYS A 526 1.53 -3.23 14.34
N ARG A 527 0.73 -2.32 14.92
CA ARG A 527 -0.47 -2.66 15.70
C ARG A 527 -1.46 -3.51 14.89
N LEU A 528 -1.76 -3.12 13.65
CA LEU A 528 -2.62 -3.92 12.77
C LEU A 528 -2.02 -5.29 12.47
N LEU A 529 -0.72 -5.36 12.14
CA LEU A 529 -0.07 -6.63 11.84
C LEU A 529 0.02 -7.57 13.05
N ASP A 530 0.24 -7.03 14.25
CA ASP A 530 0.22 -7.81 15.50
C ASP A 530 -1.19 -8.39 15.78
N LEU A 531 -2.25 -7.63 15.45
CA LEU A 531 -3.62 -8.14 15.55
C LEU A 531 -3.90 -9.20 14.50
N MET A 532 -3.51 -8.97 13.25
CA MET A 532 -3.62 -9.99 12.19
C MET A 532 -2.85 -11.27 12.54
N GLN A 533 -1.66 -11.14 13.15
CA GLN A 533 -0.87 -12.25 13.68
C GLN A 533 -1.65 -13.02 14.74
N LYS A 534 -2.26 -12.30 15.70
CA LYS A 534 -3.08 -12.91 16.75
C LYS A 534 -4.26 -13.68 16.17
N GLU A 535 -5.00 -13.09 15.23
CA GLU A 535 -6.11 -13.75 14.53
C GLU A 535 -5.65 -15.04 13.84
N SER A 536 -4.52 -14.98 13.11
CA SER A 536 -3.96 -16.12 12.38
C SER A 536 -3.49 -17.25 13.32
N LEU A 537 -2.91 -16.90 14.47
CA LEU A 537 -2.50 -17.87 15.51
C LEU A 537 -3.70 -18.54 16.19
N GLU A 538 -4.83 -17.83 16.29
CA GLU A 538 -6.10 -18.39 16.77
C GLU A 538 -6.85 -19.18 15.67
N GLY A 539 -6.22 -19.40 14.52
CA GLY A 539 -6.75 -20.19 13.41
C GLY A 539 -7.76 -19.45 12.54
N ARG A 540 -7.77 -18.12 12.58
CA ARG A 540 -8.71 -17.28 11.84
C ARG A 540 -8.02 -16.59 10.66
N PHE A 541 -8.50 -16.88 9.45
CA PHE A 541 -7.90 -16.41 8.21
C PHE A 541 -8.94 -15.78 7.28
N LEU A 542 -8.48 -14.85 6.46
CA LEU A 542 -9.25 -14.14 5.45
C LEU A 542 -8.43 -14.10 4.17
N ASN A 543 -9.11 -14.01 3.04
CA ASN A 543 -8.44 -13.68 1.77
C ASN A 543 -7.55 -12.45 1.91
N ALA A 544 -6.41 -12.45 1.21
CA ALA A 544 -5.39 -11.43 1.27
C ALA A 544 -5.93 -10.00 1.05
N GLU A 545 -6.88 -9.82 0.13
CA GLU A 545 -7.53 -8.52 -0.15
C GLU A 545 -8.52 -8.09 0.94
N MET A 546 -8.95 -9.01 1.80
CA MET A 546 -9.85 -8.74 2.94
C MET A 546 -9.11 -8.64 4.28
N ALA A 547 -7.97 -9.31 4.44
CA ALA A 547 -7.36 -9.53 5.75
C ALA A 547 -7.07 -8.22 6.51
N ALA A 548 -6.26 -7.33 5.94
CA ALA A 548 -5.93 -6.05 6.56
C ALA A 548 -7.17 -5.15 6.78
N PRO A 549 -8.02 -4.85 5.77
CA PRO A 549 -9.17 -3.96 5.98
C PRO A 549 -10.23 -4.54 6.91
N THR A 550 -10.45 -5.86 6.90
CA THR A 550 -11.43 -6.50 7.80
C THR A 550 -10.91 -6.55 9.23
N VAL A 551 -9.65 -6.92 9.47
CA VAL A 551 -9.10 -6.92 10.85
C VAL A 551 -9.04 -5.49 11.39
N ALA A 552 -8.73 -4.50 10.55
CA ALA A 552 -8.84 -3.09 10.94
C ALA A 552 -10.28 -2.72 11.35
N LEU A 553 -11.29 -3.13 10.56
CA LEU A 553 -12.70 -2.90 10.89
C LEU A 553 -13.08 -3.58 12.21
N LEU A 554 -12.83 -4.88 12.37
CA LEU A 554 -13.26 -5.68 13.52
C LEU A 554 -12.67 -5.18 14.83
N HIS A 555 -11.46 -4.60 14.79
CA HIS A 555 -10.78 -4.08 15.97
C HIS A 555 -10.94 -2.57 16.15
N GLY A 556 -11.72 -1.87 15.30
CA GLY A 556 -11.95 -0.42 15.43
C GLY A 556 -10.72 0.43 15.11
N LEU A 557 -9.84 -0.04 14.23
CA LEU A 557 -8.65 0.68 13.79
C LEU A 557 -8.96 1.65 12.65
N LYS A 558 -8.10 2.68 12.50
CA LYS A 558 -8.25 3.67 11.45
C LYS A 558 -7.72 3.16 10.11
N ALA A 559 -8.63 2.92 9.17
CA ALA A 559 -8.30 2.58 7.79
C ALA A 559 -8.70 3.71 6.84
N VAL A 560 -7.81 4.08 5.93
CA VAL A 560 -8.03 5.16 4.96
C VAL A 560 -7.62 4.72 3.57
N TYR A 561 -8.49 4.95 2.58
CA TYR A 561 -8.09 4.91 1.18
C TYR A 561 -7.41 6.24 0.81
N ALA A 562 -6.15 6.19 0.38
CA ALA A 562 -5.47 7.36 -0.16
C ALA A 562 -5.86 7.54 -1.64
N PRO A 563 -6.53 8.66 -2.02
CA PRO A 563 -7.16 8.84 -3.32
C PRO A 563 -6.13 9.20 -4.40
N GLN A 564 -5.27 8.24 -4.71
CA GLN A 564 -4.26 8.38 -5.74
C GLN A 564 -4.92 8.51 -7.13
N PRO A 565 -4.42 9.41 -7.99
CA PRO A 565 -4.95 9.64 -9.33
C PRO A 565 -4.96 8.38 -10.23
N ILE A 566 -6.15 7.96 -10.68
CA ILE A 566 -6.34 6.90 -11.68
C ILE A 566 -6.93 7.51 -12.95
N TRP A 567 -6.24 7.37 -14.07
CA TRP A 567 -6.73 7.82 -15.38
C TRP A 567 -7.35 6.68 -16.16
N PHE A 568 -8.19 7.02 -17.14
CA PHE A 568 -8.82 6.07 -18.04
C PHE A 568 -8.53 6.44 -19.50
N GLU A 569 -8.36 5.44 -20.36
CA GLU A 569 -8.15 5.66 -21.81
C GLU A 569 -9.34 6.36 -22.49
N HIS A 570 -10.52 6.19 -21.93
CA HIS A 570 -11.76 6.84 -22.36
C HIS A 570 -12.22 7.85 -21.30
N ALA A 571 -12.89 8.92 -21.72
CA ALA A 571 -13.42 9.89 -20.78
C ALA A 571 -14.64 9.31 -20.06
N TRP A 572 -14.54 9.17 -18.75
CA TRP A 572 -15.67 8.80 -17.91
C TRP A 572 -16.38 10.05 -17.40
N ILE A 573 -17.71 10.05 -17.46
CA ILE A 573 -18.53 11.11 -16.86
C ILE A 573 -18.72 10.76 -15.36
N GLY A 574 -18.52 11.74 -14.47
CA GLY A 574 -18.58 11.53 -13.02
C GLY A 574 -19.89 10.91 -12.52
N GLU A 575 -21.02 11.19 -13.20
CA GLU A 575 -22.31 10.56 -12.91
C GLU A 575 -22.29 9.04 -13.15
N GLY A 576 -21.66 8.59 -14.24
CA GLY A 576 -21.47 7.17 -14.56
C GLY A 576 -20.59 6.49 -13.52
N LEU A 577 -19.47 7.11 -13.13
CA LEU A 577 -18.60 6.59 -12.07
C LEU A 577 -19.39 6.42 -10.76
N ARG A 578 -20.12 7.45 -10.32
CA ARG A 578 -20.91 7.39 -9.09
C ARG A 578 -21.99 6.31 -9.15
N ARG A 579 -22.68 6.15 -10.27
CA ARG A 579 -23.77 5.18 -10.44
C ARG A 579 -23.31 3.74 -10.22
N TYR A 580 -22.14 3.38 -10.72
CA TYR A 580 -21.68 1.99 -10.73
C TYR A 580 -20.72 1.64 -9.60
N PHE A 581 -19.83 2.57 -9.22
CA PHE A 581 -18.88 2.31 -8.14
C PHE A 581 -19.50 2.41 -6.74
N ASN A 582 -20.51 3.27 -6.57
CA ASN A 582 -21.20 3.51 -5.30
C ASN A 582 -22.63 2.95 -5.32
N SER A 583 -22.78 1.71 -5.81
CA SER A 583 -24.08 1.07 -6.06
C SER A 583 -24.68 0.35 -4.85
N GLY A 584 -24.01 0.35 -3.71
CA GLY A 584 -24.51 -0.21 -2.47
C GLY A 584 -25.60 0.68 -1.83
N PRO A 585 -26.34 0.14 -0.85
CA PRO A 585 -27.22 0.93 0.00
C PRO A 585 -26.50 2.14 0.58
N ARG A 586 -27.19 3.28 0.73
CA ARG A 586 -26.61 4.53 1.28
C ARG A 586 -25.39 5.04 0.46
N LYS A 587 -25.29 4.64 -0.81
CA LYS A 587 -24.18 4.96 -1.74
C LYS A 587 -22.82 4.42 -1.27
N GLU A 588 -22.81 3.32 -0.52
CA GLU A 588 -21.57 2.64 -0.16
C GLU A 588 -20.92 1.95 -1.37
N VAL A 589 -19.60 1.79 -1.32
CA VAL A 589 -18.85 1.04 -2.33
C VAL A 589 -19.00 -0.45 -2.04
N GLY A 590 -19.57 -1.23 -2.97
CA GLY A 590 -19.82 -2.66 -2.74
C GLY A 590 -21.24 -2.94 -2.24
N SER A 591 -21.41 -3.97 -1.40
CA SER A 591 -22.67 -4.28 -0.70
C SER A 591 -23.88 -4.61 -1.61
N SER A 592 -23.63 -4.87 -2.88
CA SER A 592 -24.68 -5.01 -3.90
C SER A 592 -24.20 -5.88 -5.05
N GLN A 593 -25.11 -6.69 -5.60
CA GLN A 593 -24.85 -7.49 -6.80
C GLN A 593 -24.54 -6.61 -8.02
N ARG A 594 -25.02 -5.36 -8.00
CA ARG A 594 -24.74 -4.32 -9.00
C ARG A 594 -23.40 -3.60 -8.76
N SER A 595 -22.58 -4.06 -7.81
CA SER A 595 -21.24 -3.51 -7.62
C SER A 595 -20.33 -3.85 -8.80
N LEU A 596 -19.45 -2.91 -9.15
CA LEU A 596 -18.35 -3.14 -10.09
C LEU A 596 -17.21 -3.95 -9.47
N TYR A 597 -17.12 -4.00 -8.15
CA TYR A 597 -16.21 -4.89 -7.43
C TYR A 597 -16.80 -6.30 -7.47
N GLY A 598 -16.63 -6.96 -8.61
CA GLY A 598 -17.24 -8.23 -8.92
C GLY A 598 -16.46 -9.02 -9.96
N SER A 599 -16.97 -10.20 -10.31
CA SER A 599 -16.29 -11.09 -11.26
C SER A 599 -16.76 -10.90 -12.70
N GLY A 600 -16.04 -11.48 -13.65
CA GLY A 600 -16.43 -11.53 -15.07
C GLY A 600 -16.30 -10.18 -15.78
N LYS A 601 -17.29 -9.81 -16.62
CA LYS A 601 -17.21 -8.58 -17.44
C LYS A 601 -17.15 -7.27 -16.64
N ARG A 602 -17.45 -7.28 -15.32
CA ARG A 602 -17.30 -6.10 -14.46
C ARG A 602 -15.86 -5.59 -14.41
N GLY A 603 -14.88 -6.50 -14.49
CA GLY A 603 -13.46 -6.16 -14.56
C GLY A 603 -13.06 -5.41 -15.83
N MET A 604 -13.87 -5.44 -16.91
CA MET A 604 -13.53 -4.76 -18.17
C MET A 604 -13.51 -3.23 -18.03
N LEU A 605 -14.21 -2.65 -17.04
CA LEU A 605 -14.19 -1.21 -16.77
C LEU A 605 -12.80 -0.76 -16.29
N TRP A 606 -12.11 -1.66 -15.59
CA TRP A 606 -10.78 -1.42 -15.06
C TRP A 606 -9.68 -1.66 -16.10
N GLU A 607 -9.95 -2.37 -17.21
CA GLU A 607 -8.94 -2.61 -18.26
C GLU A 607 -8.37 -1.32 -18.85
N GLY A 608 -9.22 -0.29 -19.01
CA GLY A 608 -8.82 1.01 -19.51
C GLY A 608 -8.22 1.95 -18.46
N SER A 609 -8.19 1.54 -17.18
CA SER A 609 -7.66 2.34 -16.08
C SER A 609 -6.14 2.26 -16.01
N THR A 610 -5.45 3.24 -15.42
CA THR A 610 -3.99 3.17 -15.21
C THR A 610 -3.58 2.33 -14.01
N PHE A 611 -4.54 1.82 -13.23
CA PHE A 611 -4.26 1.16 -11.96
C PHE A 611 -5.39 0.20 -11.60
N ASP A 612 -5.22 -1.08 -11.90
CA ASP A 612 -6.03 -2.23 -11.45
C ASP A 612 -5.37 -3.52 -11.95
N THR A 613 -5.62 -4.65 -11.30
CA THR A 613 -5.09 -5.97 -11.71
C THR A 613 -5.39 -6.32 -13.18
N ASN A 614 -6.51 -5.86 -13.75
CA ASN A 614 -6.89 -6.10 -15.14
C ASN A 614 -6.45 -5.00 -16.11
N SER A 615 -5.73 -3.98 -15.63
CA SER A 615 -5.33 -2.84 -16.47
C SER A 615 -4.45 -3.25 -17.64
N LYS A 616 -4.87 -2.87 -18.84
CA LYS A 616 -4.07 -2.90 -20.07
C LYS A 616 -3.45 -1.53 -20.37
N ALA A 617 -4.11 -0.46 -19.92
CA ALA A 617 -3.64 0.90 -20.13
C ALA A 617 -2.35 1.21 -19.35
N ALA A 618 -2.15 0.60 -18.16
CA ALA A 618 -0.93 0.78 -17.37
C ALA A 618 0.32 0.33 -18.13
N ALA A 619 0.32 -0.91 -18.65
CA ALA A 619 1.42 -1.46 -19.45
C ALA A 619 1.64 -0.66 -20.75
N LYS A 620 0.56 -0.33 -21.47
CA LYS A 620 0.66 0.48 -22.70
C LYS A 620 1.21 1.89 -22.45
N MET A 621 0.82 2.51 -21.33
CA MET A 621 1.36 3.80 -20.90
C MET A 621 2.85 3.69 -20.58
N TRP A 622 3.22 2.66 -19.82
CA TRP A 622 4.61 2.40 -19.46
C TRP A 622 5.49 2.19 -20.69
N ASP A 623 5.10 1.30 -21.61
CA ASP A 623 5.83 0.99 -22.85
C ASP A 623 6.13 2.26 -23.67
N LYS A 624 5.12 3.13 -23.83
CA LYS A 624 5.29 4.41 -24.54
C LYS A 624 6.18 5.39 -23.78
N TRP A 625 6.15 5.36 -22.45
CA TRP A 625 6.97 6.22 -21.61
C TRP A 625 8.44 5.79 -21.59
N VAL A 626 8.72 4.50 -21.42
CA VAL A 626 10.09 3.95 -21.54
C VAL A 626 10.57 3.92 -22.99
N GLY A 627 9.68 4.03 -23.97
CA GLY A 627 10.03 4.01 -25.40
C GLY A 627 10.31 2.61 -25.95
N VAL A 628 9.97 1.56 -25.21
CA VAL A 628 10.20 0.15 -25.53
C VAL A 628 8.86 -0.59 -25.49
N GLY A 629 8.60 -1.46 -26.47
CA GLY A 629 7.33 -2.18 -26.59
C GLY A 629 6.61 -1.86 -27.89
N GLU A 630 5.41 -2.43 -28.05
CA GLU A 630 4.68 -2.40 -29.31
C GLU A 630 4.26 -0.96 -29.69
N GLY A 631 4.76 -0.49 -30.82
CA GLY A 631 4.47 0.85 -31.34
C GLY A 631 5.02 2.02 -30.50
N ALA A 632 5.84 1.78 -29.48
CA ALA A 632 6.40 2.82 -28.61
C ALA A 632 7.37 3.74 -29.38
N ALA A 633 8.31 3.18 -30.14
CA ALA A 633 9.26 3.96 -30.95
C ALA A 633 8.56 4.78 -32.06
N ALA A 634 7.56 4.20 -32.72
CA ALA A 634 6.75 4.90 -33.71
C ALA A 634 5.93 6.04 -33.08
N PHE A 635 5.38 5.79 -31.87
CA PHE A 635 4.68 6.79 -31.09
C PHE A 635 5.60 7.96 -30.72
N GLU A 636 6.80 7.70 -30.19
CA GLU A 636 7.76 8.74 -29.80
C GLU A 636 8.23 9.56 -31.01
N LYS A 637 8.49 8.91 -32.15
CA LYS A 637 8.85 9.61 -33.40
C LYS A 637 7.76 10.59 -33.83
N LYS A 638 6.48 10.21 -33.70
CA LYS A 638 5.33 11.02 -34.10
C LYS A 638 4.99 12.12 -33.09
N ASN A 639 4.93 11.79 -31.79
CA ASN A 639 4.37 12.67 -30.76
C ASN A 639 5.42 13.33 -29.86
N GLY A 640 6.69 12.90 -29.95
CA GLY A 640 7.75 13.25 -29.03
C GLY A 640 7.84 12.30 -27.84
N ARG A 641 8.93 12.43 -27.08
CA ARG A 641 9.18 11.65 -25.87
C ARG A 641 8.12 11.94 -24.81
N MET A 642 7.54 10.89 -24.24
CA MET A 642 6.56 11.06 -23.16
C MET A 642 7.22 11.63 -21.90
N CYS A 643 6.47 12.48 -21.21
CA CYS A 643 6.85 13.05 -19.93
C CYS A 643 5.62 13.00 -19.03
N LEU A 644 5.65 12.11 -18.03
CA LEU A 644 4.48 11.83 -17.20
C LEU A 644 4.57 12.60 -15.88
N PRO A 645 3.45 13.16 -15.38
CA PRO A 645 3.41 13.68 -14.01
C PRO A 645 3.57 12.52 -13.01
N PRO A 646 3.74 12.80 -11.70
CA PRO A 646 3.65 11.77 -10.67
C PRO A 646 2.35 10.97 -10.80
N MET A 647 2.46 9.68 -11.10
CA MET A 647 1.34 8.75 -11.24
C MET A 647 1.78 7.33 -10.93
N LEU A 648 0.84 6.54 -10.41
CA LEU A 648 1.01 5.11 -10.21
C LEU A 648 0.49 4.34 -11.43
N LEU A 649 1.22 3.31 -11.83
CA LEU A 649 0.86 2.40 -12.92
C LEU A 649 0.88 0.96 -12.39
N PHE A 650 -0.22 0.23 -12.59
CA PHE A 650 -0.33 -1.16 -12.18
C PHE A 650 -1.36 -1.96 -13.00
N PRO A 651 -1.03 -3.20 -13.43
CA PRO A 651 0.30 -3.80 -13.38
C PRO A 651 1.18 -3.31 -14.54
N VAL A 652 2.47 -3.17 -14.28
CA VAL A 652 3.50 -3.07 -15.32
C VAL A 652 4.23 -4.39 -15.36
N GLN A 653 3.94 -5.19 -16.39
CA GLN A 653 4.65 -6.43 -16.69
C GLN A 653 5.50 -6.18 -17.92
N ASP A 654 6.79 -6.00 -17.73
CA ASP A 654 7.73 -5.81 -18.83
C ASP A 654 7.82 -7.09 -19.66
N LYS A 655 7.58 -6.98 -20.96
CA LYS A 655 7.67 -8.08 -21.93
C LYS A 655 8.97 -8.06 -22.72
N SER A 656 9.93 -7.22 -22.35
CA SER A 656 11.21 -7.11 -23.03
C SER A 656 11.92 -8.46 -23.11
N PRO A 657 12.67 -8.75 -24.20
CA PRO A 657 13.47 -9.97 -24.28
C PRO A 657 14.71 -9.93 -23.37
N VAL A 658 15.01 -8.77 -22.76
CA VAL A 658 16.15 -8.57 -21.86
C VAL A 658 15.76 -9.05 -20.47
N VAL A 659 15.98 -10.33 -20.24
CA VAL A 659 15.98 -10.91 -18.90
C VAL A 659 17.33 -10.58 -18.27
N TRP A 660 17.35 -10.19 -16.99
CA TRP A 660 18.61 -10.15 -16.25
C TRP A 660 19.20 -11.57 -16.25
N LYS A 661 20.36 -11.74 -16.87
CA LYS A 661 21.05 -13.03 -16.93
C LYS A 661 22.21 -12.99 -15.96
N TYR A 662 22.10 -13.74 -14.87
CA TYR A 662 23.24 -14.04 -14.01
C TYR A 662 24.40 -14.55 -14.86
N SER A 663 25.51 -13.82 -14.87
CA SER A 663 26.79 -14.31 -15.35
C SER A 663 27.66 -14.53 -14.11
N PRO A 664 27.89 -15.78 -13.67
CA PRO A 664 28.78 -16.03 -12.56
C PRO A 664 30.13 -15.42 -12.88
N LEU A 665 30.64 -14.57 -11.99
CA LEU A 665 32.04 -14.17 -12.03
C LEU A 665 32.87 -15.45 -12.02
N ALA A 666 33.68 -15.66 -13.05
CA ALA A 666 34.75 -16.65 -12.98
C ALA A 666 35.50 -16.38 -11.68
N ARG A 667 35.56 -17.38 -10.79
CA ARG A 667 36.42 -17.31 -9.61
C ARG A 667 37.78 -16.85 -10.13
N ALA A 668 38.26 -15.70 -9.67
CA ALA A 668 39.67 -15.39 -9.78
C ALA A 668 40.38 -16.57 -9.12
N GLU A 669 40.96 -17.45 -9.93
CA GLU A 669 41.91 -18.42 -9.44
C GLU A 669 42.94 -17.61 -8.66
N SER A 670 43.04 -17.88 -7.35
CA SER A 670 44.14 -17.35 -6.58
C SER A 670 45.39 -17.84 -7.29
N ALA A 671 46.15 -16.92 -7.89
CA ALA A 671 47.49 -17.20 -8.33
C ALA A 671 48.30 -17.57 -7.08
N LYS A 672 48.34 -18.86 -6.77
CA LYS A 672 49.44 -19.45 -6.04
C LYS A 672 50.61 -19.45 -7.02
N ASN A 673 51.55 -18.54 -6.78
CA ASN A 673 52.97 -18.82 -6.74
C ASN A 673 53.65 -17.71 -5.94
#